data_AF-A0A094KJF9-F1
#
_entry.id   AF-A0A094KJF9-F1
#
_cell.length_a   1.000
_cell.length_b   1.000
_cell.length_c   1.000
_cell.angle_alpha   90.00
_cell.angle_beta   90.00
_cell.angle_gamma   90.00
#
_symmetry.space_group_name_H-M   'P 1'
#
loop_
_entity.id
_entity.type
_entity.pdbx_description
1 polymer ?
#
loop_
_entity_poly.entity_id
_entity_poly.type
_entity_poly.pdbx_seq_one_letter_code
_entity_poly.pdbx_strand_id
1 'polypeptide(L)'
;MNESEKIPAPLLFQNTDLLRNLESGRAISQKQLINLWNSHHFADGMVYVQLRHPKYKEDILVWAHPEPCGGDSMTCRWPEESREFIENADILSVIFTNGLSLLLVPSQLKDVERDYFTIHLPENGYVLGQRRARRYLCKDIKVEVVQNGFYAQGRLVDFSALAFSVEVSPEEVGSFRWFNAGKPSTIHLYRNELMVFSSSCKCIRQTSDHATRNIVFSPTVSQLSQGFKKKFRNPRVEVNPLPKITFDHPATRKKIQLDVYNLSTSGFAVHVAAEEDVLMAGMIIPDVTINYGGTMKIKCKAQVLYRGEDKKEGIHYGFGILDMNVVSYDRLSHIVINVIDPHIHVADEVDVNQLWEFLFESGFIYPKKYKHVQAYRHIIKETYRKLYRENPEIITHVTYQRNGRIYAHMSWVRSYERTWMVHHLAARPFKDRRTGLQFLKQTMRYFDGYYRLPGVGMDYMMFYFRPENKFPSYFFGGFARHFNDPRACSLDLFSYLSYPTSDKNQQIPAGWSLESFMPSDIDELDRFYNNVSGGLLLDVLRLGKEQEDVESLSELYARHGLKRSYQSFSLKEKGMLKAVLIVNQSDPGLSLSDFLNGIKIIVNDTAGLPWETLSVAISQLVGCFTIDKIPVLIYPSSYLEANGVPCEKNYNLWILSAHYGREFCEYMIGKTKMRLKLLIRTLFRIYLKK
;
A
#
# COMPACT_ATOMS: atom_id res chain seq x y z
N MET A 1 9.73 36.06 -9.59
CA MET A 1 9.92 37.23 -8.70
C MET A 1 8.57 37.55 -8.07
N ASN A 2 8.55 37.83 -6.77
CA ASN A 2 7.41 37.94 -5.84
C ASN A 2 6.98 36.66 -5.11
N GLU A 3 7.80 36.26 -4.14
CA GLU A 3 7.36 36.12 -2.74
C GLU A 3 8.37 36.91 -1.91
N SER A 4 7.92 37.69 -0.93
CA SER A 4 8.81 38.41 -0.02
C SER A 4 9.63 37.42 0.79
N GLU A 5 10.85 37.10 0.35
CA GLU A 5 11.87 36.51 1.21
C GLU A 5 12.22 37.57 2.25
N LYS A 6 11.46 37.62 3.35
CA LYS A 6 11.86 38.35 4.56
C LYS A 6 13.26 37.87 4.92
N ILE A 7 14.23 38.76 4.81
CA ILE A 7 15.63 38.43 5.07
C ILE A 7 15.78 38.19 6.58
N PRO A 8 16.42 37.09 7.01
CA PRO A 8 16.65 36.85 8.43
C PRO A 8 17.58 37.92 9.02
N ALA A 9 17.27 38.39 10.23
CA ALA A 9 18.11 39.30 11.00
C ALA A 9 19.58 38.80 11.08
N PRO A 10 20.57 39.71 11.21
CA PRO A 10 21.99 39.34 11.32
C PRO A 10 22.19 38.31 12.44
N LEU A 11 22.97 37.26 12.14
CA LEU A 11 23.24 36.18 13.09
C LEU A 11 24.51 36.48 13.86
N LEU A 12 24.48 36.41 15.19
CA LEU A 12 25.70 36.52 15.99
C LEU A 12 26.62 35.32 15.70
N PHE A 13 27.87 35.60 15.35
CA PHE A 13 28.88 34.58 15.07
C PHE A 13 29.51 34.06 16.37
N GLN A 14 28.86 33.06 16.98
CA GLN A 14 29.28 32.51 18.28
C GLN A 14 30.37 31.41 18.18
N ASN A 15 30.80 31.02 16.98
CA ASN A 15 31.73 29.90 16.77
C ASN A 15 33.14 30.38 16.40
N THR A 16 33.69 31.35 17.15
CA THR A 16 35.05 31.88 16.93
C THR A 16 36.14 30.81 17.00
N ASP A 17 35.90 29.69 17.68
CA ASP A 17 36.85 28.57 17.73
C ASP A 17 37.02 27.86 16.38
N LEU A 18 36.04 27.94 15.46
CA LEU A 18 36.19 27.44 14.09
C LEU A 18 37.26 28.22 13.31
N LEU A 19 37.50 29.48 13.68
CA LEU A 19 38.49 30.36 13.05
C LEU A 19 39.89 30.22 13.66
N ARG A 20 39.99 29.80 14.94
CA ARG A 20 41.27 29.62 15.64
C ARG A 20 42.12 28.48 15.11
N ASN A 21 41.54 27.55 14.34
CA ASN A 21 42.19 26.36 13.81
C ASN A 21 42.41 26.40 12.28
N LEU A 22 42.36 27.58 11.64
CA LEU A 22 42.48 27.74 10.18
C LEU A 22 43.76 27.11 9.59
N GLU A 23 44.89 27.19 10.30
CA GLU A 23 46.17 26.57 9.87
C GLU A 23 46.17 25.03 9.91
N SER A 24 45.24 24.42 10.65
CA SER A 24 45.04 22.96 10.70
C SER A 24 43.93 22.46 9.77
N GLY A 25 43.17 23.39 9.15
CA GLY A 25 42.10 23.08 8.21
C GLY A 25 42.64 22.64 6.85
N ARG A 26 41.90 21.76 6.16
CA ARG A 26 42.27 21.34 4.80
C ARG A 26 42.13 22.52 3.84
N ALA A 27 43.26 23.02 3.34
CA ALA A 27 43.30 24.07 2.32
C ALA A 27 42.74 23.56 0.98
N ILE A 28 42.06 24.44 0.26
CA ILE A 28 41.53 24.22 -1.09
C ILE A 28 42.26 25.16 -2.03
N SER A 29 42.82 24.60 -3.11
CA SER A 29 43.52 25.38 -4.13
C SER A 29 42.63 26.46 -4.75
N GLN A 30 43.22 27.57 -5.17
CA GLN A 30 42.55 28.65 -5.88
C GLN A 30 41.63 28.16 -7.01
N LYS A 31 42.11 27.24 -7.87
CA LYS A 31 41.32 26.69 -8.99
C LYS A 31 40.06 25.95 -8.51
N GLN A 32 40.16 25.17 -7.44
CA GLN A 32 39.01 24.48 -6.85
C GLN A 32 38.04 25.46 -6.21
N LEU A 33 38.54 26.51 -5.56
CA LEU A 33 37.72 27.57 -4.98
C LEU A 33 36.89 28.28 -6.05
N ILE A 34 37.50 28.68 -7.17
CA ILE A 34 36.80 29.30 -8.31
C ILE A 34 35.66 28.39 -8.80
N ASN A 35 35.94 27.11 -9.02
CA ASN A 35 34.93 26.16 -9.51
C ASN A 35 33.78 25.97 -8.50
N LEU A 36 34.09 25.89 -7.21
CA LEU A 36 33.07 25.78 -6.15
C LEU A 36 32.24 27.05 -6.04
N TRP A 37 32.86 28.22 -6.13
CA TRP A 37 32.20 29.52 -6.12
C TRP A 37 31.25 29.67 -7.32
N ASN A 38 31.75 29.42 -8.52
CA ASN A 38 30.96 29.54 -9.75
C ASN A 38 29.83 28.51 -9.78
N SER A 39 30.06 27.29 -9.28
CA SER A 39 28.99 26.29 -9.11
C SER A 39 27.96 26.72 -8.09
N HIS A 40 28.35 27.44 -7.03
CA HIS A 40 27.45 27.96 -6.00
C HIS A 40 26.60 29.11 -6.56
N HIS A 41 27.20 30.04 -7.29
CA HIS A 41 26.50 31.09 -8.03
C HIS A 41 25.54 30.51 -9.08
N PHE A 42 25.98 29.53 -9.89
CA PHE A 42 25.13 28.89 -10.90
C PHE A 42 23.90 28.20 -10.32
N ALA A 43 23.95 27.82 -9.03
CA ALA A 43 22.83 27.24 -8.30
C ALA A 43 21.98 28.28 -7.54
N ASP A 44 22.13 29.57 -7.87
CA ASP A 44 21.50 30.71 -7.18
C ASP A 44 21.77 30.72 -5.67
N GLY A 45 22.95 30.24 -5.27
CA GLY A 45 23.35 30.10 -3.88
C GLY A 45 23.76 31.43 -3.25
N MET A 46 23.38 31.62 -1.98
CA MET A 46 23.80 32.77 -1.16
C MET A 46 25.04 32.45 -0.32
N VAL A 47 25.82 33.47 0.02
CA VAL A 47 26.98 33.37 0.92
C VAL A 47 26.75 34.17 2.19
N TYR A 48 27.32 33.71 3.30
CA TYR A 48 27.42 34.53 4.51
C TYR A 48 28.68 35.38 4.45
N VAL A 49 28.56 36.64 4.82
CA VAL A 49 29.68 37.54 5.01
C VAL A 49 29.82 37.79 6.49
N GLN A 50 30.99 37.48 7.03
CA GLN A 50 31.32 37.77 8.41
C GLN A 50 31.72 39.23 8.53
N LEU A 51 30.98 39.98 9.34
CA LEU A 51 31.21 41.39 9.59
C LEU A 51 31.56 41.60 11.07
N ARG A 52 32.41 42.57 11.38
CA ARG A 52 32.56 43.07 12.75
C ARG A 52 31.67 44.29 12.95
N HIS A 53 30.71 44.19 13.87
CA HIS A 53 29.81 45.29 14.18
C HIS A 53 30.61 46.50 14.70
N PRO A 54 30.46 47.70 14.10
CA PRO A 54 31.32 48.85 14.39
C PRO A 54 31.25 49.30 15.86
N LYS A 55 30.03 49.35 16.40
CA LYS A 55 29.73 49.81 17.78
C LYS A 55 29.97 48.77 18.87
N TYR A 56 29.47 47.54 18.69
CA TYR A 56 29.52 46.50 19.73
C TYR A 56 30.75 45.60 19.65
N LYS A 57 31.54 45.68 18.56
CA LYS A 57 32.73 44.85 18.30
C LYS A 57 32.45 43.35 18.29
N GLU A 58 31.19 42.98 18.08
CA GLU A 58 30.74 41.59 17.93
C GLU A 58 30.83 41.18 16.46
N ASP A 59 31.17 39.91 16.20
CA ASP A 59 31.16 39.36 14.86
C ASP A 59 29.75 38.89 14.52
N ILE A 60 29.21 39.34 13.39
CA ILE A 60 27.89 38.97 12.87
C ILE A 60 28.00 38.36 11.46
N LEU A 61 27.00 37.58 11.06
CA LEU A 61 26.87 37.05 9.70
C LEU A 61 25.69 37.71 8.99
N VAL A 62 25.95 38.24 7.80
CA VAL A 62 24.96 38.84 6.89
C VAL A 62 24.99 38.12 5.56
N TRP A 63 23.85 37.98 4.88
CA TRP A 63 23.76 37.31 3.58
C TRP A 63 24.21 38.21 2.43
N ALA A 64 24.81 37.63 1.39
CA ALA A 64 25.13 38.30 0.13
C ALA A 64 24.98 37.35 -1.07
N HIS A 65 24.70 37.91 -2.25
CA HIS A 65 24.66 37.19 -3.53
C HIS A 65 26.05 37.18 -4.17
N PRO A 66 26.69 36.02 -4.38
CA PRO A 66 27.97 35.95 -5.07
C PRO A 66 27.81 36.23 -6.57
N GLU A 67 28.79 36.85 -7.21
CA GLU A 67 28.89 36.99 -8.68
C GLU A 67 29.83 35.93 -9.29
N PRO A 68 29.74 35.63 -10.60
CA PRO A 68 30.72 34.78 -11.27
C PRO A 68 32.17 35.26 -11.07
N CYS A 69 33.05 34.36 -10.66
CA CYS A 69 34.48 34.60 -10.54
C CYS A 69 35.21 34.08 -11.79
N GLY A 70 35.65 35.00 -12.66
CA GLY A 70 36.40 34.68 -13.88
C GLY A 70 37.86 35.13 -13.89
N GLY A 71 38.34 35.79 -12.83
CA GLY A 71 39.61 36.52 -12.82
C GLY A 71 40.28 36.57 -11.45
N ASP A 72 40.88 37.71 -11.11
CA ASP A 72 41.67 37.99 -9.90
C ASP A 72 40.85 38.45 -8.68
N SER A 73 39.52 38.53 -8.81
CA SER A 73 38.64 39.04 -7.77
C SER A 73 37.30 38.32 -7.70
N MET A 74 36.69 38.37 -6.52
CA MET A 74 35.37 37.80 -6.22
C MET A 74 34.46 38.92 -5.71
N THR A 75 33.31 39.10 -6.34
CA THR A 75 32.34 40.15 -6.01
C THR A 75 31.10 39.55 -5.37
N CYS A 76 30.53 40.24 -4.38
CA CYS A 76 29.24 39.89 -3.78
C CYS A 76 28.34 41.13 -3.72
N ARG A 77 27.06 40.96 -4.04
CA ARG A 77 26.02 41.99 -3.93
C ARG A 77 25.22 41.84 -2.65
N TRP A 78 24.96 42.97 -2.00
CA TRP A 78 24.11 43.02 -0.81
C TRP A 78 22.63 42.96 -1.19
N PRO A 79 21.80 42.23 -0.43
CA PRO A 79 20.36 42.37 -0.53
C PRO A 79 19.89 43.78 -0.11
N GLU A 80 18.83 44.32 -0.72
CA GLU A 80 18.37 45.71 -0.52
C GLU A 80 18.15 46.09 0.96
N GLU A 81 17.71 45.14 1.79
CA GLU A 81 17.38 45.36 3.21
C GLU A 81 18.57 45.20 4.17
N SER A 82 19.78 44.89 3.69
CA SER A 82 20.96 44.63 4.55
C SER A 82 21.71 45.89 5.02
N ARG A 83 21.26 47.08 4.58
CA ARG A 83 21.97 48.36 4.73
C ARG A 83 22.30 48.73 6.17
N GLU A 84 21.37 48.53 7.10
CA GLU A 84 21.55 48.93 8.50
C GLU A 84 22.69 48.18 9.23
N PHE A 85 23.10 47.01 8.70
CA PHE A 85 24.09 46.15 9.34
C PHE A 85 25.48 46.24 8.71
N ILE A 86 25.56 46.72 7.46
CA ILE A 86 26.81 46.77 6.68
C ILE A 86 27.50 48.13 6.77
N GLU A 87 26.75 49.21 7.06
CA GLU A 87 27.31 50.56 7.15
C GLU A 87 28.39 50.65 8.23
N ASN A 88 29.63 50.92 7.80
CA ASN A 88 30.84 51.01 8.64
C ASN A 88 31.29 49.70 9.32
N ALA A 89 30.80 48.55 8.87
CA ALA A 89 31.24 47.25 9.40
C ALA A 89 32.49 46.72 8.68
N ASP A 90 33.42 46.11 9.43
CA ASP A 90 34.61 45.50 8.82
C ASP A 90 34.25 44.14 8.23
N ILE A 91 34.48 43.94 6.92
CA ILE A 91 34.31 42.65 6.26
C ILE A 91 35.51 41.76 6.58
N LEU A 92 35.28 40.64 7.26
CA LEU A 92 36.32 39.76 7.78
C LEU A 92 36.56 38.51 6.92
N SER A 93 35.49 37.91 6.42
CA SER A 93 35.57 36.73 5.56
C SER A 93 34.24 36.47 4.85
N VAL A 94 34.28 35.63 3.81
CA VAL A 94 33.08 35.07 3.18
C VAL A 94 32.99 33.58 3.49
N ILE A 95 31.83 33.13 3.94
CA ILE A 95 31.56 31.75 4.34
C ILE A 95 30.41 31.20 3.49
N PHE A 96 30.62 30.05 2.86
CA PHE A 96 29.57 29.38 2.10
C PHE A 96 29.64 27.87 2.26
N THR A 97 28.61 27.15 1.82
CA THR A 97 28.55 25.70 1.97
C THR A 97 28.05 25.03 0.71
N ASN A 98 28.67 23.91 0.37
CA ASN A 98 28.19 22.99 -0.67
C ASN A 98 27.27 21.89 -0.09
N GLY A 99 26.75 22.10 1.13
CA GLY A 99 25.92 21.16 1.88
C GLY A 99 26.70 20.10 2.66
N LEU A 100 27.94 19.77 2.30
CA LEU A 100 28.79 18.82 3.03
C LEU A 100 29.91 19.53 3.79
N SER A 101 30.58 20.49 3.16
CA SER A 101 31.66 21.27 3.74
C SER A 101 31.23 22.71 3.98
N LEU A 102 31.71 23.29 5.07
CA LEU A 102 31.66 24.73 5.30
C LEU A 102 33.00 25.32 4.85
N LEU A 103 32.94 26.26 3.92
CA LEU A 103 34.09 26.86 3.27
C LEU A 103 34.23 28.30 3.74
N LEU A 104 35.45 28.69 4.10
CA LEU A 104 35.82 30.05 4.38
C LEU A 104 36.76 30.57 3.30
N VAL A 105 36.44 31.75 2.81
CA VAL A 105 37.23 32.55 1.89
C VAL A 105 37.72 33.76 2.69
N PRO A 106 39.03 33.86 2.97
CA PRO A 106 39.58 35.04 3.62
C PRO A 106 39.31 36.27 2.75
N SER A 107 38.89 37.38 3.37
CA SER A 107 38.67 38.62 2.62
C SER A 107 39.89 39.53 2.69
N GLN A 108 40.48 39.81 1.53
CA GLN A 108 41.31 40.98 1.32
C GLN A 108 40.54 41.93 0.42
N LEU A 109 39.99 43.00 1.00
CA LEU A 109 39.10 43.93 0.29
C LEU A 109 39.83 44.64 -0.85
N LYS A 110 39.19 44.67 -2.03
CA LYS A 110 39.61 45.40 -3.22
C LYS A 110 38.76 46.66 -3.40
N ASP A 111 37.44 46.55 -3.18
CA ASP A 111 36.47 47.64 -3.33
C ASP A 111 35.24 47.39 -2.44
N VAL A 112 34.63 48.46 -1.92
CA VAL A 112 33.39 48.41 -1.13
C VAL A 112 32.50 49.57 -1.55
N GLU A 113 31.34 49.23 -2.08
CA GLU A 113 30.32 50.16 -2.53
C GLU A 113 29.01 49.93 -1.78
N ARG A 114 28.04 50.83 -1.99
CA ARG A 114 26.74 50.78 -1.29
C ARG A 114 26.01 49.44 -1.46
N ASP A 115 26.03 48.90 -2.68
CA ASP A 115 25.21 47.72 -3.03
C ASP A 115 26.06 46.45 -3.27
N TYR A 116 27.39 46.54 -3.21
CA TYR A 116 28.29 45.39 -3.40
C TYR A 116 29.65 45.58 -2.73
N PHE A 117 30.41 44.50 -2.60
CA PHE A 117 31.83 44.54 -2.27
C PHE A 117 32.62 43.55 -3.12
N THR A 118 33.91 43.81 -3.29
CA THR A 118 34.83 42.97 -4.05
C THR A 118 36.06 42.65 -3.21
N ILE A 119 36.44 41.38 -3.17
CA ILE A 119 37.68 40.89 -2.55
C ILE A 119 38.66 40.42 -3.62
N HIS A 120 39.95 40.51 -3.34
CA HIS A 120 40.96 39.78 -4.11
C HIS A 120 40.72 38.28 -3.99
N LEU A 121 40.91 37.57 -5.10
CA LEU A 121 40.85 36.11 -5.11
C LEU A 121 42.02 35.56 -4.27
N PRO A 122 41.76 34.90 -3.12
CA PRO A 122 42.84 34.37 -2.30
C PRO A 122 43.54 33.20 -3.00
N GLU A 123 44.78 32.91 -2.58
CA GLU A 123 45.53 31.73 -3.06
C GLU A 123 44.87 30.42 -2.61
N ASN A 124 44.25 30.43 -1.43
CA ASN A 124 43.58 29.27 -0.85
C ASN A 124 42.27 29.65 -0.16
N GLY A 125 41.29 28.74 -0.25
CA GLY A 125 40.14 28.70 0.66
C GLY A 125 40.35 27.63 1.73
N TYR A 126 39.58 27.70 2.83
CA TYR A 126 39.73 26.78 3.97
C TYR A 126 38.44 26.03 4.26
N VAL A 127 38.54 24.72 4.48
CA VAL A 127 37.41 23.93 5.01
C VAL A 127 37.35 24.10 6.52
N LEU A 128 36.35 24.83 7.02
CA LEU A 128 36.12 25.03 8.46
C LEU A 128 35.58 23.77 9.15
N GLY A 129 34.90 22.92 8.40
CA GLY A 129 34.34 21.68 8.92
C GLY A 129 33.64 20.87 7.85
N GLN A 130 33.56 19.57 8.07
CA GLN A 130 32.89 18.62 7.19
C GLN A 130 31.76 17.92 7.95
N ARG A 131 30.57 17.96 7.37
CA ARG A 131 29.39 17.27 7.90
C ARG A 131 29.49 15.79 7.61
N ARG A 132 28.90 14.98 8.50
CA ARG A 132 28.73 13.54 8.29
C ARG A 132 27.73 13.19 7.19
N ALA A 133 26.79 14.09 6.90
CA ALA A 133 25.80 13.93 5.84
C ALA A 133 25.55 15.28 5.17
N ARG A 134 25.29 15.24 3.86
CA ARG A 134 24.98 16.44 3.08
C ARG A 134 23.63 17.01 3.50
N ARG A 135 23.56 18.32 3.69
CA ARG A 135 22.31 19.07 3.94
C ARG A 135 21.78 19.65 2.64
N TYR A 136 20.46 19.65 2.52
CA TYR A 136 19.71 20.17 1.39
C TYR A 136 18.67 21.15 1.93
N LEU A 137 18.58 22.33 1.33
CA LEU A 137 17.49 23.25 1.62
C LEU A 137 16.17 22.66 1.11
N CYS A 138 15.10 22.92 1.85
CA CYS A 138 13.76 22.44 1.52
C CYS A 138 12.81 23.63 1.35
N LYS A 139 11.87 23.47 0.42
CA LYS A 139 10.77 24.40 0.18
C LYS A 139 9.47 23.59 0.11
N ASP A 140 8.35 24.22 0.40
CA ASP A 140 7.00 23.65 0.22
C ASP A 140 6.77 22.34 0.98
N ILE A 141 7.20 22.29 2.24
CA ILE A 141 6.96 21.16 3.14
C ILE A 141 6.45 21.68 4.48
N LYS A 142 5.19 21.34 4.78
CA LYS A 142 4.56 21.60 6.06
C LYS A 142 5.10 20.62 7.10
N VAL A 143 5.35 21.12 8.30
CA VAL A 143 5.80 20.35 9.46
C VAL A 143 4.72 20.39 10.52
N GLU A 144 4.48 19.25 11.16
CA GLU A 144 3.74 19.15 12.41
C GLU A 144 4.63 18.48 13.46
N VAL A 145 4.71 19.09 14.63
CA VAL A 145 5.45 18.59 15.80
C VAL A 145 4.45 18.29 16.90
N VAL A 146 4.39 17.02 17.30
CA VAL A 146 3.44 16.54 18.32
C VAL A 146 4.21 15.91 19.48
N GLN A 147 3.96 16.37 20.70
CA GLN A 147 4.56 15.80 21.91
C GLN A 147 3.64 15.93 23.13
N ASN A 148 3.05 14.83 23.61
CA ASN A 148 2.29 14.79 24.87
C ASN A 148 1.28 15.96 25.06
N GLY A 149 0.53 16.32 24.01
CA GLY A 149 -0.42 17.44 24.02
C GLY A 149 0.16 18.78 23.53
N PHE A 150 1.49 18.92 23.43
CA PHE A 150 2.10 20.02 22.67
C PHE A 150 1.93 19.80 21.17
N TYR A 151 1.49 20.84 20.48
CA TYR A 151 1.34 20.88 19.03
C TYR A 151 1.93 22.17 18.45
N ALA A 152 2.73 22.03 17.40
CA ALA A 152 3.28 23.15 16.64
C ALA A 152 3.31 22.84 15.15
N GLN A 153 3.09 23.87 14.33
CA GLN A 153 3.14 23.78 12.88
C GLN A 153 4.17 24.74 12.30
N GLY A 154 4.64 24.44 11.09
CA GLY A 154 5.50 25.35 10.35
C GLY A 154 6.07 24.69 9.11
N ARG A 155 7.35 24.93 8.84
CA ARG A 155 8.01 24.52 7.59
C ARG A 155 9.34 23.80 7.81
N LEU A 156 9.67 22.92 6.87
CA LEU A 156 10.98 22.28 6.81
C LEU A 156 11.99 23.26 6.22
N VAL A 157 13.05 23.56 6.97
CA VAL A 157 14.11 24.49 6.53
C VAL A 157 15.17 23.73 5.73
N ASP A 158 15.71 22.66 6.32
CA ASP A 158 16.73 21.84 5.69
C ASP A 158 16.59 20.36 6.08
N PHE A 159 17.15 19.49 5.24
CA PHE A 159 17.12 18.04 5.41
C PHE A 159 18.50 17.43 5.13
N SER A 160 18.85 16.40 5.89
CA SER A 160 19.94 15.46 5.59
C SER A 160 19.48 14.05 5.97
N ALA A 161 20.22 13.02 5.56
CA ALA A 161 19.93 11.64 5.92
C ALA A 161 19.94 11.34 7.44
N LEU A 162 20.56 12.21 8.25
CA LEU A 162 20.73 11.99 9.70
C LEU A 162 19.85 12.90 10.56
N ALA A 163 19.54 14.10 10.07
CA ALA A 163 18.78 15.11 10.80
C ALA A 163 18.14 16.12 9.85
N PHE A 164 17.14 16.84 10.33
CA PHE A 164 16.50 17.93 9.60
C PHE A 164 16.16 19.08 10.53
N SER A 165 16.10 20.30 9.98
CA SER A 165 15.76 21.51 10.71
C SER A 165 14.36 21.98 10.32
N VAL A 166 13.56 22.35 11.32
CA VAL A 166 12.22 22.88 11.14
C VAL A 166 12.13 24.25 11.78
N GLU A 167 11.32 25.12 11.20
CA GLU A 167 10.90 26.38 11.78
C GLU A 167 9.42 26.25 12.10
N VAL A 168 9.06 26.31 13.38
CA VAL A 168 7.69 26.04 13.85
C VAL A 168 7.22 27.09 14.83
N SER A 169 5.91 27.31 14.84
CA SER A 169 5.22 28.12 15.83
C SER A 169 4.14 27.26 16.49
N PRO A 170 3.93 27.42 17.81
CA PRO A 170 2.89 26.70 18.51
C PRO A 170 1.50 27.19 18.09
N GLU A 171 0.50 26.32 18.13
CA GLU A 171 -0.89 26.72 17.86
C GLU A 171 -1.45 27.63 18.97
N GLU A 172 -1.05 27.39 20.22
CA GLU A 172 -1.43 28.22 21.37
C GLU A 172 -0.30 29.19 21.78
N VAL A 173 -0.69 30.42 22.15
CA VAL A 173 0.24 31.48 22.57
C VAL A 173 0.97 31.07 23.86
N GLY A 174 2.31 31.02 23.81
CA GLY A 174 3.16 30.67 24.96
C GLY A 174 3.45 29.17 25.14
N SER A 175 3.03 28.31 24.21
CA SER A 175 3.01 26.85 24.43
C SER A 175 4.37 26.15 24.32
N PHE A 176 5.45 26.80 23.88
CA PHE A 176 6.80 26.19 23.92
C PHE A 176 7.26 25.84 25.34
N ARG A 177 6.59 26.32 26.40
CA ARG A 177 6.78 25.86 27.78
C ARG A 177 6.39 24.39 27.98
N TRP A 178 5.47 23.87 27.15
CA TRP A 178 5.03 22.48 27.17
C TRP A 178 5.87 21.58 26.28
N PHE A 179 6.74 22.17 25.45
CA PHE A 179 7.73 21.42 24.68
C PHE A 179 8.92 21.03 25.56
N ASN A 180 9.20 19.73 25.64
CA ASN A 180 10.34 19.17 26.35
C ASN A 180 11.37 18.59 25.36
N ALA A 181 12.46 19.34 25.16
CA ALA A 181 13.55 18.94 24.28
C ALA A 181 14.26 17.63 24.69
N GLY A 182 14.18 17.24 25.97
CA GLY A 182 14.74 15.99 26.49
C GLY A 182 13.90 14.74 26.20
N LYS A 183 12.70 14.90 25.62
CA LYS A 183 11.80 13.79 25.25
C LYS A 183 11.61 13.73 23.73
N PRO A 184 11.36 12.54 23.16
CA PRO A 184 11.02 12.42 21.74
C PRO A 184 9.72 13.17 21.40
N SER A 185 9.62 13.62 20.16
CA SER A 185 8.41 14.18 19.54
C SER A 185 8.06 13.35 18.30
N THR A 186 6.78 13.19 18.00
CA THR A 186 6.35 12.66 16.70
C THR A 186 6.37 13.80 15.70
N ILE A 187 7.07 13.60 14.59
CA ILE A 187 7.17 14.59 13.53
C ILE A 187 6.46 14.07 12.29
N HIS A 188 5.61 14.90 11.70
CA HIS A 188 5.00 14.67 10.41
C HIS A 188 5.47 15.74 9.42
N LEU A 189 5.87 15.30 8.23
CA LEU A 189 6.18 16.18 7.12
C LEU A 189 5.17 15.94 6.01
N TYR A 190 4.61 17.00 5.44
CA TYR A 190 3.64 16.94 4.37
C TYR A 190 4.07 17.78 3.18
N ARG A 191 3.82 17.27 1.99
CA ARG A 191 3.95 18.01 0.73
C ARG A 191 2.68 17.82 -0.07
N ASN A 192 2.02 18.91 -0.45
CA ASN A 192 0.74 18.88 -1.16
C ASN A 192 -0.28 17.96 -0.45
N GLU A 193 -0.44 18.13 0.86
CA GLU A 193 -1.26 17.28 1.75
C GLU A 193 -0.84 15.79 1.85
N LEU A 194 0.16 15.34 1.08
CA LEU A 194 0.68 13.98 1.18
C LEU A 194 1.74 13.91 2.27
N MET A 195 1.55 13.01 3.24
CA MET A 195 2.55 12.71 4.25
C MET A 195 3.79 12.06 3.61
N VAL A 196 4.94 12.70 3.77
CA VAL A 196 6.24 12.28 3.21
C VAL A 196 7.25 11.83 4.28
N PHE A 197 6.93 12.02 5.56
CA PHE A 197 7.71 11.50 6.67
C PHE A 197 6.84 11.38 7.92
N SER A 198 7.02 10.29 8.67
CA SER A 198 6.41 10.11 9.97
C SER A 198 7.30 9.27 10.86
N SER A 199 7.81 9.86 11.94
CA SER A 199 8.65 9.14 12.90
C SER A 199 8.76 9.86 14.24
N SER A 200 9.11 9.08 15.27
CA SER A 200 9.57 9.63 16.55
C SER A 200 10.99 10.18 16.40
N CYS A 201 11.19 11.43 16.78
CA CYS A 201 12.47 12.14 16.66
C CYS A 201 12.89 12.77 17.99
N LYS A 202 14.18 12.79 18.26
CA LYS A 202 14.77 13.57 19.36
C LYS A 202 15.15 14.96 18.90
N CYS A 203 14.91 15.96 19.73
CA CYS A 203 15.46 17.29 19.55
C CYS A 203 16.96 17.26 19.85
N ILE A 204 17.79 17.69 18.91
CA ILE A 204 19.25 17.78 19.08
C ILE A 204 19.75 19.22 19.23
N ARG A 205 18.97 20.21 18.79
CA ARG A 205 19.26 21.64 18.91
C ARG A 205 17.98 22.46 18.77
N GLN A 206 17.89 23.59 19.46
CA GLN A 206 16.79 24.55 19.29
C GLN A 206 17.25 25.98 19.53
N THR A 207 16.55 26.96 18.96
CA THR A 207 16.64 28.38 19.34
C THR A 207 15.75 28.69 20.55
N SER A 208 15.99 29.83 21.21
CA SER A 208 15.32 30.20 22.47
C SER A 208 14.12 31.15 22.30
N ASP A 209 13.67 31.40 21.07
CA ASP A 209 12.56 32.31 20.79
C ASP A 209 11.20 31.75 21.31
N HIS A 210 10.31 32.63 21.73
CA HIS A 210 9.01 32.31 22.33
C HIS A 210 7.87 32.20 21.30
N ALA A 211 7.97 32.86 20.15
CA ALA A 211 6.95 32.85 19.11
C ALA A 211 7.23 31.77 18.07
N THR A 212 8.46 31.72 17.56
CA THR A 212 8.86 30.79 16.50
C THR A 212 10.21 30.18 16.83
N ARG A 213 10.34 28.86 16.80
CA ARG A 213 11.62 28.18 17.04
C ARG A 213 12.14 27.48 15.82
N ASN A 214 13.44 27.60 15.63
CA ASN A 214 14.21 26.71 14.77
C ASN A 214 14.65 25.51 15.60
N ILE A 215 14.16 24.32 15.28
CA ILE A 215 14.44 23.08 16.00
C ILE A 215 15.06 22.07 15.03
N VAL A 216 16.15 21.43 15.46
CA VAL A 216 16.78 20.35 14.70
C VAL A 216 16.40 19.02 15.32
N PHE A 217 15.81 18.16 14.50
CA PHE A 217 15.36 16.83 14.89
C PHE A 217 16.20 15.74 14.21
N SER A 218 16.36 14.62 14.89
CA SER A 218 16.90 13.37 14.33
C SER A 218 16.03 12.18 14.75
N PRO A 219 15.79 11.17 13.91
CA PRO A 219 15.02 9.99 14.29
C PRO A 219 15.58 9.31 15.55
N THR A 220 14.69 8.84 16.44
CA THR A 220 15.10 8.11 17.65
C THR A 220 15.58 6.71 17.35
N VAL A 221 15.00 6.09 16.31
CA VAL A 221 15.32 4.73 15.88
C VAL A 221 15.77 4.74 14.43
N SER A 222 16.78 3.94 14.12
CA SER A 222 17.19 3.65 12.76
C SER A 222 16.37 2.51 12.14
N GLN A 223 15.42 1.92 12.88
CA GLN A 223 14.57 0.82 12.42
C GLN A 223 13.14 0.96 12.96
N LEU A 224 12.17 0.96 12.04
CA LEU A 224 10.74 0.92 12.29
C LEU A 224 10.22 -0.51 12.16
N SER A 225 9.27 -0.88 13.02
CA SER A 225 8.51 -2.12 12.86
C SER A 225 7.25 -1.84 12.05
N GLN A 226 7.19 -2.33 10.81
CA GLN A 226 5.93 -2.41 10.08
C GLN A 226 5.13 -3.61 10.57
N GLY A 227 4.06 -3.33 11.31
CA GLY A 227 3.12 -4.33 11.81
C GLY A 227 3.68 -5.27 12.87
N PHE A 228 2.84 -6.23 13.24
CA PHE A 228 3.14 -7.22 14.28
C PHE A 228 4.25 -8.19 13.86
N LYS A 229 5.08 -8.64 14.80
CA LYS A 229 6.08 -9.71 14.57
C LYS A 229 5.39 -10.95 13.97
N LYS A 230 5.80 -11.36 12.77
CA LYS A 230 5.27 -12.55 12.07
C LYS A 230 6.07 -13.81 12.41
N LYS A 231 5.38 -14.95 12.54
CA LYS A 231 6.00 -16.27 12.69
C LYS A 231 6.60 -16.75 11.36
N PHE A 232 5.94 -16.41 10.25
CA PHE A 232 6.43 -16.68 8.90
C PHE A 232 6.56 -15.39 8.11
N ARG A 233 7.74 -15.13 7.56
CA ARG A 233 8.00 -14.02 6.63
C ARG A 233 8.16 -14.57 5.23
N ASN A 234 7.67 -13.82 4.25
CA ASN A 234 8.00 -14.08 2.86
C ASN A 234 9.52 -13.95 2.67
N PRO A 235 10.14 -14.88 1.93
CA PRO A 235 11.57 -14.83 1.70
C PRO A 235 11.92 -13.57 0.88
N ARG A 236 13.09 -13.03 1.15
CA ARG A 236 13.74 -12.06 0.26
C ARG A 236 14.60 -12.82 -0.73
N VAL A 237 14.58 -12.39 -1.98
CA VAL A 237 15.32 -13.00 -3.08
C VAL A 237 16.18 -11.95 -3.76
N GLU A 238 17.36 -12.37 -4.20
CA GLU A 238 18.16 -11.65 -5.17
C GLU A 238 17.64 -11.98 -6.57
N VAL A 239 17.55 -10.98 -7.44
CA VAL A 239 16.94 -11.14 -8.77
C VAL A 239 17.92 -10.67 -9.83
N ASN A 240 18.03 -11.45 -10.91
CA ASN A 240 18.84 -11.14 -12.08
C ASN A 240 17.96 -11.04 -13.34
N PRO A 241 18.02 -9.94 -14.12
CA PRO A 241 18.87 -8.76 -13.92
C PRO A 241 18.46 -7.94 -12.69
N LEU A 242 19.41 -7.17 -12.12
CA LEU A 242 19.15 -6.36 -10.93
C LEU A 242 18.07 -5.29 -11.21
N PRO A 243 16.98 -5.26 -10.41
CA PRO A 243 15.98 -4.20 -10.50
C PRO A 243 16.54 -2.86 -10.05
N LYS A 244 15.97 -1.76 -10.56
CA LYS A 244 16.31 -0.39 -10.14
C LYS A 244 15.08 0.35 -9.67
N ILE A 245 15.16 1.08 -8.57
CA ILE A 245 14.10 2.02 -8.19
C ILE A 245 14.41 3.41 -8.71
N THR A 246 13.36 4.10 -9.12
CA THR A 246 13.40 5.53 -9.48
C THR A 246 12.26 6.26 -8.80
N PHE A 247 12.54 7.44 -8.22
CA PHE A 247 11.54 8.30 -7.60
C PHE A 247 12.06 9.74 -7.47
N ASP A 248 11.16 10.69 -7.28
CA ASP A 248 11.53 12.05 -6.88
C ASP A 248 11.64 12.12 -5.35
N HIS A 249 12.78 12.57 -4.84
CA HIS A 249 13.03 12.62 -3.41
C HIS A 249 11.99 13.51 -2.70
N PRO A 250 11.24 12.99 -1.70
CA PRO A 250 10.11 13.72 -1.13
C PRO A 250 10.46 15.06 -0.49
N ALA A 251 11.67 15.20 0.10
CA ALA A 251 12.17 16.48 0.60
C ALA A 251 12.76 17.38 -0.51
N THR A 252 13.74 16.89 -1.28
CA THR A 252 14.60 17.70 -2.15
C THR A 252 14.15 17.81 -3.62
N ARG A 253 13.14 17.03 -4.05
CA ARG A 253 12.71 16.87 -5.46
C ARG A 253 13.77 16.38 -6.44
N LYS A 254 14.94 15.99 -5.96
CA LYS A 254 15.96 15.38 -6.83
C LYS A 254 15.46 14.02 -7.31
N LYS A 255 15.66 13.73 -8.60
CA LYS A 255 15.47 12.39 -9.14
C LYS A 255 16.52 11.45 -8.54
N ILE A 256 16.06 10.40 -7.90
CA ILE A 256 16.90 9.37 -7.30
C ILE A 256 16.73 8.09 -8.10
N GLN A 257 17.86 7.42 -8.38
CA GLN A 257 17.90 6.10 -8.98
C GLN A 257 18.83 5.23 -8.15
N LEU A 258 18.34 4.09 -7.66
CA LEU A 258 19.12 3.17 -6.82
C LEU A 258 18.94 1.72 -7.30
N ASP A 259 20.01 0.94 -7.18
CA ASP A 259 19.98 -0.49 -7.48
C ASP A 259 19.38 -1.27 -6.30
N VAL A 260 18.48 -2.20 -6.61
CA VAL A 260 17.81 -3.04 -5.63
C VAL A 260 18.61 -4.31 -5.41
N TYR A 261 19.11 -4.50 -4.19
CA TYR A 261 19.88 -5.67 -3.81
C TYR A 261 19.02 -6.91 -3.58
N ASN A 262 17.87 -6.77 -2.90
CA ASN A 262 16.92 -7.86 -2.75
C ASN A 262 15.46 -7.39 -2.73
N LEU A 263 14.56 -8.31 -3.13
CA LEU A 263 13.12 -8.11 -3.25
C LEU A 263 12.33 -9.13 -2.42
N SER A 264 11.15 -8.73 -1.98
CA SER A 264 10.09 -9.60 -1.46
C SER A 264 8.74 -9.04 -1.91
N THR A 265 7.65 -9.79 -1.73
CA THR A 265 6.30 -9.28 -2.06
C THR A 265 5.85 -8.11 -1.16
N SER A 266 6.55 -7.83 -0.06
CA SER A 266 6.18 -6.77 0.89
C SER A 266 7.19 -5.61 0.98
N GLY A 267 8.27 -5.64 0.20
CA GLY A 267 9.34 -4.67 0.37
C GLY A 267 10.64 -5.07 -0.30
N PHE A 268 11.60 -4.16 -0.30
CA PHE A 268 12.88 -4.28 -0.99
C PHE A 268 14.02 -3.67 -0.17
N ALA A 269 15.26 -3.84 -0.59
CA ALA A 269 16.43 -3.21 0.02
C ALA A 269 17.42 -2.70 -1.02
N VAL A 270 18.14 -1.65 -0.69
CA VAL A 270 19.14 -0.99 -1.54
C VAL A 270 20.42 -0.70 -0.75
N HIS A 271 21.53 -0.55 -1.46
CA HIS A 271 22.78 -0.02 -0.94
C HIS A 271 23.05 1.36 -1.55
N VAL A 272 23.70 2.23 -0.78
CA VAL A 272 24.08 3.58 -1.16
C VAL A 272 25.46 3.89 -0.62
N ALA A 273 26.25 4.60 -1.43
CA ALA A 273 27.51 5.17 -0.97
C ALA A 273 27.26 6.28 0.06
N ALA A 274 28.26 6.58 0.90
CA ALA A 274 28.12 7.57 1.97
C ALA A 274 27.83 8.99 1.43
N GLU A 275 28.39 9.32 0.28
CA GLU A 275 28.20 10.56 -0.45
C GLU A 275 26.82 10.69 -1.12
N GLU A 276 26.15 9.57 -1.36
CA GLU A 276 24.80 9.47 -1.93
C GLU A 276 23.73 9.29 -0.85
N ASP A 277 24.11 9.35 0.43
CA ASP A 277 23.19 9.21 1.54
C ASP A 277 22.18 10.35 1.60
N VAL A 278 20.97 10.06 1.12
CA VAL A 278 19.87 11.01 1.03
C VAL A 278 18.61 10.51 1.72
N LEU A 279 18.59 9.32 2.32
CA LEU A 279 17.36 8.72 2.86
C LEU A 279 17.37 8.66 4.37
N MET A 280 16.18 8.58 4.97
CA MET A 280 15.99 8.54 6.42
C MET A 280 14.87 7.57 6.80
N ALA A 281 15.07 6.81 7.87
CA ALA A 281 14.02 5.95 8.43
C ALA A 281 12.77 6.78 8.80
N GLY A 282 11.60 6.33 8.36
CA GLY A 282 10.32 7.05 8.49
C GLY A 282 9.91 7.86 7.27
N MET A 283 10.80 8.05 6.30
CA MET A 283 10.47 8.71 5.04
C MET A 283 9.49 7.87 4.23
N ILE A 284 8.42 8.51 3.74
CA ILE A 284 7.39 7.92 2.88
C ILE A 284 7.59 8.49 1.48
N ILE A 285 7.72 7.62 0.50
CA ILE A 285 7.89 7.95 -0.91
C ILE A 285 6.59 7.59 -1.62
N PRO A 286 5.77 8.59 -2.02
CA PRO A 286 4.44 8.34 -2.60
C PRO A 286 4.46 7.58 -3.93
N ASP A 287 5.44 7.87 -4.79
CA ASP A 287 5.58 7.26 -6.12
C ASP A 287 7.01 6.72 -6.30
N VAL A 288 7.16 5.42 -6.08
CA VAL A 288 8.36 4.65 -6.44
C VAL A 288 8.04 3.81 -7.66
N THR A 289 8.89 3.87 -8.67
CA THR A 289 8.87 2.93 -9.79
C THR A 289 10.02 1.95 -9.67
N ILE A 290 9.71 0.67 -9.51
CA ILE A 290 10.66 -0.45 -9.66
C ILE A 290 10.72 -0.80 -11.15
N ASN A 291 11.91 -0.69 -11.74
CA ASN A 291 12.21 -1.00 -13.13
C ASN A 291 12.93 -2.35 -13.19
N TYR A 292 12.37 -3.31 -13.92
CA TYR A 292 12.94 -4.65 -14.08
C TYR A 292 13.10 -5.00 -15.56
N GLY A 293 14.26 -5.57 -15.93
CA GLY A 293 14.54 -6.01 -17.30
C GLY A 293 14.45 -4.89 -18.35
N GLY A 294 14.65 -3.63 -17.95
CA GLY A 294 14.63 -2.45 -18.84
C GLY A 294 13.25 -2.01 -19.36
N THR A 295 12.21 -2.84 -19.22
CA THR A 295 10.89 -2.59 -19.81
C THR A 295 9.76 -2.63 -18.79
N MET A 296 9.83 -3.52 -17.80
CA MET A 296 8.76 -3.69 -16.83
C MET A 296 8.85 -2.63 -15.74
N LYS A 297 7.79 -1.81 -15.64
CA LYS A 297 7.61 -0.80 -14.59
C LYS A 297 6.54 -1.24 -13.61
N ILE A 298 6.88 -1.19 -12.32
CA ILE A 298 6.03 -1.56 -11.20
C ILE A 298 5.96 -0.36 -10.27
N LYS A 299 4.77 0.24 -10.12
CA LYS A 299 4.58 1.43 -9.29
C LYS A 299 4.13 1.05 -7.88
N CYS A 300 4.65 1.74 -6.87
CA CYS A 300 4.19 1.58 -5.49
C CYS A 300 4.46 2.81 -4.62
N LYS A 301 3.74 2.85 -3.50
CA LYS A 301 4.06 3.70 -2.36
C LYS A 301 4.93 2.92 -1.39
N ALA A 302 6.05 3.50 -0.96
CA ALA A 302 6.99 2.82 -0.07
C ALA A 302 7.38 3.69 1.14
N GLN A 303 7.79 3.05 2.22
CA GLN A 303 8.37 3.70 3.38
C GLN A 303 9.75 3.14 3.68
N VAL A 304 10.70 4.02 3.97
CA VAL A 304 12.01 3.65 4.50
C VAL A 304 11.83 3.15 5.93
N LEU A 305 12.03 1.86 6.15
CA LEU A 305 11.86 1.23 7.45
C LEU A 305 13.11 1.28 8.28
N TYR A 306 14.26 1.06 7.65
CA TYR A 306 15.51 1.08 8.40
C TYR A 306 16.68 1.58 7.58
N ARG A 307 17.67 2.10 8.31
CA ARG A 307 18.99 2.50 7.85
C ARG A 307 20.03 1.72 8.64
N GLY A 308 20.93 1.04 7.95
CA GLY A 308 22.11 0.42 8.55
C GLY A 308 23.38 0.91 7.87
N GLU A 309 24.50 0.78 8.57
CA GLU A 309 25.82 1.16 8.08
C GLU A 309 26.74 -0.05 8.26
N ASP A 310 27.28 -0.53 7.15
CA ASP A 310 28.25 -1.61 7.10
C ASP A 310 29.62 -1.04 6.70
N LYS A 311 30.69 -1.49 7.38
CA LYS A 311 32.05 -1.01 7.12
C LYS A 311 32.57 -1.35 5.71
N LYS A 312 32.02 -2.40 5.07
CA LYS A 312 32.43 -2.86 3.74
C LYS A 312 31.43 -2.50 2.65
N GLU A 313 30.14 -2.53 2.94
CA GLU A 313 29.06 -2.36 1.95
C GLU A 313 28.35 -0.99 1.99
N GLY A 314 28.88 -0.05 2.77
CA GLY A 314 28.35 1.31 2.86
C GLY A 314 27.05 1.37 3.64
N ILE A 315 26.12 2.22 3.18
CA ILE A 315 24.83 2.43 3.84
C ILE A 315 23.79 1.59 3.14
N HIS A 316 22.93 0.92 3.91
CA HIS A 316 21.85 0.13 3.34
C HIS A 316 20.50 0.52 3.93
N TYR A 317 19.49 0.51 3.07
CA TYR A 317 18.12 0.86 3.42
C TYR A 317 17.18 -0.29 3.12
N GLY A 318 16.26 -0.54 4.05
CA GLY A 318 15.12 -1.42 3.81
C GLY A 318 13.83 -0.65 3.66
N PHE A 319 13.06 -1.00 2.65
CA PHE A 319 11.77 -0.41 2.36
C PHE A 319 10.64 -1.41 2.62
N GLY A 320 9.54 -0.90 3.14
CA GLY A 320 8.25 -1.59 3.19
C GLY A 320 7.32 -0.98 2.15
N ILE A 321 6.68 -1.81 1.34
CA ILE A 321 5.64 -1.36 0.43
C ILE A 321 4.39 -1.08 1.26
N LEU A 322 3.90 0.17 1.18
CA LEU A 322 2.68 0.61 1.85
C LEU A 322 1.45 0.36 1.00
N ASP A 323 1.57 0.60 -0.30
CA ASP A 323 0.44 0.46 -1.22
C ASP A 323 0.90 0.20 -2.65
N MET A 324 0.05 -0.48 -3.41
CA MET A 324 0.28 -0.92 -4.79
C MET A 324 -1.05 -1.38 -5.39
N ASN A 325 -1.31 -1.08 -6.67
CA ASN A 325 -2.47 -1.63 -7.38
C ASN A 325 -2.28 -3.12 -7.72
N VAL A 326 -3.39 -3.82 -8.02
CA VAL A 326 -3.42 -5.28 -8.29
C VAL A 326 -2.38 -5.67 -9.35
N VAL A 327 -2.38 -4.98 -10.50
CA VAL A 327 -1.49 -5.30 -11.63
C VAL A 327 -0.01 -5.15 -11.27
N SER A 328 0.37 -4.10 -10.52
CA SER A 328 1.75 -3.91 -10.07
C SER A 328 2.14 -4.99 -9.05
N TYR A 329 1.22 -5.38 -8.18
CA TYR A 329 1.47 -6.43 -7.20
C TYR A 329 1.64 -7.80 -7.84
N ASP A 330 0.86 -8.09 -8.87
CA ASP A 330 0.98 -9.32 -9.64
C ASP A 330 2.34 -9.41 -10.33
N ARG A 331 2.80 -8.32 -10.97
CA ARG A 331 4.13 -8.25 -11.58
C ARG A 331 5.26 -8.47 -10.56
N LEU A 332 5.22 -7.79 -9.42
CA LEU A 332 6.22 -7.96 -8.37
C LEU A 332 6.21 -9.39 -7.82
N SER A 333 5.02 -9.91 -7.54
CA SER A 333 4.86 -11.25 -6.99
C SER A 333 5.27 -12.33 -7.98
N HIS A 334 5.03 -12.13 -9.28
CA HIS A 334 5.51 -13.01 -10.32
C HIS A 334 7.03 -13.12 -10.28
N ILE A 335 7.76 -11.99 -10.29
CA ILE A 335 9.23 -11.98 -10.18
C ILE A 335 9.69 -12.74 -8.93
N VAL A 336 9.19 -12.34 -7.76
CA VAL A 336 9.67 -12.87 -6.48
C VAL A 336 9.37 -14.36 -6.34
N ILE A 337 8.16 -14.79 -6.69
CA ILE A 337 7.75 -16.19 -6.53
C ILE A 337 8.40 -17.08 -7.58
N ASN A 338 8.59 -16.59 -8.81
CA ASN A 338 9.25 -17.34 -9.88
C ASN A 338 10.73 -17.62 -9.57
N VAL A 339 11.45 -16.68 -8.94
CA VAL A 339 12.82 -16.94 -8.45
C VAL A 339 12.85 -18.07 -7.41
N ILE A 340 11.80 -18.22 -6.61
CA ILE A 340 11.72 -19.27 -5.58
C ILE A 340 11.31 -20.62 -6.17
N ASP A 341 10.37 -20.62 -7.11
CA ASP A 341 9.95 -21.80 -7.86
C ASP A 341 9.60 -21.39 -9.29
N PRO A 342 10.45 -21.71 -10.29
CA PRO A 342 10.29 -21.24 -11.67
C PRO A 342 9.06 -21.83 -12.38
N HIS A 343 8.40 -22.81 -11.77
CA HIS A 343 7.15 -23.38 -12.28
C HIS A 343 5.92 -22.61 -11.82
N ILE A 344 6.06 -21.63 -10.92
CA ILE A 344 4.94 -20.81 -10.47
C ILE A 344 4.88 -19.54 -11.30
N HIS A 345 3.69 -19.29 -11.84
CA HIS A 345 3.36 -18.08 -12.59
C HIS A 345 2.20 -17.37 -11.91
N VAL A 346 2.25 -16.04 -11.84
CA VAL A 346 1.27 -15.19 -11.16
C VAL A 346 0.78 -14.18 -12.18
N ALA A 347 -0.52 -14.18 -12.45
CA ALA A 347 -1.20 -13.33 -13.42
C ALA A 347 -0.50 -13.27 -14.80
N ASP A 348 0.23 -14.33 -15.15
CA ASP A 348 0.94 -14.45 -16.41
C ASP A 348 -0.04 -14.84 -17.51
N GLU A 349 0.33 -14.62 -18.77
CA GLU A 349 -0.51 -15.03 -19.90
C GLU A 349 -0.72 -16.54 -19.87
N VAL A 350 -1.98 -16.96 -19.97
CA VAL A 350 -2.35 -18.38 -19.98
C VAL A 350 -2.99 -18.73 -21.32
N ASP A 351 -2.50 -19.81 -21.94
CA ASP A 351 -3.24 -20.44 -23.03
C ASP A 351 -4.57 -20.97 -22.50
N VAL A 352 -5.65 -20.29 -22.87
CA VAL A 352 -7.02 -20.59 -22.47
C VAL A 352 -7.40 -22.03 -22.85
N ASN A 353 -6.89 -22.59 -23.95
CA ASN A 353 -7.16 -23.98 -24.32
C ASN A 353 -6.51 -24.97 -23.34
N GLN A 354 -5.25 -24.72 -22.95
CA GLN A 354 -4.56 -25.49 -21.90
C GLN A 354 -5.26 -25.37 -20.55
N LEU A 355 -5.79 -24.19 -20.22
CA LEU A 355 -6.58 -23.98 -19.01
C LEU A 355 -7.85 -24.83 -19.04
N TRP A 356 -8.59 -24.85 -20.15
CA TRP A 356 -9.78 -25.69 -20.29
C TRP A 356 -9.43 -27.18 -20.17
N GLU A 357 -8.42 -27.66 -20.89
CA GLU A 357 -7.93 -29.05 -20.78
C GLU A 357 -7.65 -29.41 -19.31
N PHE A 358 -6.90 -28.55 -18.61
CA PHE A 358 -6.60 -28.73 -17.20
C PHE A 358 -7.85 -28.77 -16.31
N LEU A 359 -8.82 -27.87 -16.51
CA LEU A 359 -10.05 -27.83 -15.72
C LEU A 359 -10.91 -29.09 -15.91
N PHE A 360 -10.91 -29.69 -17.10
CA PHE A 360 -11.55 -30.99 -17.35
C PHE A 360 -10.75 -32.14 -16.73
N GLU A 361 -9.45 -32.26 -17.03
CA GLU A 361 -8.62 -33.38 -16.57
C GLU A 361 -8.42 -33.43 -15.05
N SER A 362 -8.40 -32.26 -14.39
CA SER A 362 -8.34 -32.20 -12.92
C SER A 362 -9.65 -32.62 -12.23
N GLY A 363 -10.73 -32.83 -12.99
CA GLY A 363 -12.06 -33.11 -12.45
C GLY A 363 -12.79 -31.89 -11.89
N PHE A 364 -12.23 -30.68 -12.05
CA PHE A 364 -12.91 -29.44 -11.64
C PHE A 364 -14.21 -29.25 -12.42
N ILE A 365 -14.21 -29.58 -13.71
CA ILE A 365 -15.39 -29.66 -14.57
C ILE A 365 -15.75 -31.14 -14.78
N TYR A 366 -16.57 -31.68 -13.89
CA TYR A 366 -17.13 -33.03 -14.01
C TYR A 366 -18.36 -33.04 -14.95
N PRO A 367 -18.78 -34.20 -15.51
CA PRO A 367 -19.82 -34.29 -16.54
C PRO A 367 -21.13 -33.58 -16.17
N LYS A 368 -21.60 -33.76 -14.92
CA LYS A 368 -22.79 -33.05 -14.44
C LYS A 368 -22.60 -31.53 -14.47
N LYS A 369 -21.44 -30.99 -14.06
CA LYS A 369 -21.16 -29.54 -14.11
C LYS A 369 -21.12 -29.04 -15.55
N TYR A 370 -20.45 -29.75 -16.46
CA TYR A 370 -20.39 -29.37 -17.86
C TYR A 370 -21.77 -29.26 -18.51
N LYS A 371 -22.68 -30.20 -18.22
CA LYS A 371 -24.06 -30.16 -18.72
C LYS A 371 -24.82 -28.87 -18.38
N HIS A 372 -24.48 -28.19 -17.27
CA HIS A 372 -25.12 -26.93 -16.89
C HIS A 372 -24.61 -25.74 -17.69
N VAL A 373 -23.37 -25.80 -18.20
CA VAL A 373 -22.70 -24.67 -18.85
C VAL A 373 -22.49 -24.86 -20.36
N GLN A 374 -22.71 -26.06 -20.89
CA GLN A 374 -22.41 -26.42 -22.29
C GLN A 374 -23.15 -25.56 -23.33
N ALA A 375 -24.36 -25.09 -23.00
CA ALA A 375 -25.17 -24.25 -23.87
C ALA A 375 -24.51 -22.87 -24.09
N TYR A 376 -23.78 -22.37 -23.09
CA TYR A 376 -23.13 -21.06 -23.09
C TYR A 376 -21.63 -21.14 -23.35
N ARG A 377 -21.11 -22.29 -23.81
CA ARG A 377 -19.66 -22.55 -23.94
C ARG A 377 -18.87 -21.46 -24.70
N HIS A 378 -19.47 -20.88 -25.74
CA HIS A 378 -18.81 -19.86 -26.55
C HIS A 378 -18.69 -18.53 -25.81
N ILE A 379 -19.75 -18.12 -25.10
CA ILE A 379 -19.75 -16.93 -24.24
C ILE A 379 -18.73 -17.11 -23.11
N ILE A 380 -18.75 -18.26 -22.44
CA ILE A 380 -17.83 -18.56 -21.34
C ILE A 380 -16.37 -18.55 -21.82
N LYS A 381 -16.08 -19.09 -23.00
CA LYS A 381 -14.72 -19.04 -23.59
C LYS A 381 -14.26 -17.60 -23.83
N GLU A 382 -15.15 -16.73 -24.30
CA GLU A 382 -14.84 -15.31 -24.50
C GLU A 382 -14.63 -14.58 -23.18
N THR A 383 -15.47 -14.84 -22.16
CA THR A 383 -15.26 -14.31 -20.79
C THR A 383 -13.88 -14.69 -20.27
N TYR A 384 -13.46 -15.96 -20.41
CA TYR A 384 -12.12 -16.40 -19.98
C TYR A 384 -10.99 -15.80 -20.81
N ARG A 385 -11.19 -15.59 -22.11
CA ARG A 385 -10.21 -14.90 -22.96
C ARG A 385 -9.93 -13.51 -22.42
N LYS A 386 -10.97 -12.73 -22.10
CA LYS A 386 -10.82 -11.39 -21.48
C LYS A 386 -10.11 -11.47 -20.12
N LEU A 387 -10.60 -12.33 -19.23
CA LEU A 387 -10.06 -12.45 -17.87
C LEU A 387 -8.58 -12.89 -17.81
N TYR A 388 -8.17 -13.85 -18.66
CA TYR A 388 -6.85 -14.47 -18.56
C TYR A 388 -5.81 -13.95 -19.56
N ARG A 389 -6.22 -13.28 -20.64
CA ARG A 389 -5.27 -12.66 -21.60
C ARG A 389 -5.11 -11.16 -21.40
N GLU A 390 -6.18 -10.46 -21.04
CA GLU A 390 -6.14 -9.00 -20.88
C GLU A 390 -5.72 -8.59 -19.45
N ASN A 391 -5.63 -9.57 -18.54
CA ASN A 391 -5.22 -9.44 -17.13
C ASN A 391 -5.81 -8.19 -16.43
N PRO A 392 -7.14 -8.06 -16.41
CA PRO A 392 -7.79 -6.89 -15.85
C PRO A 392 -7.69 -6.89 -14.32
N GLU A 393 -7.76 -5.71 -13.69
CA GLU A 393 -7.59 -5.55 -12.24
C GLU A 393 -8.73 -6.15 -11.37
N ILE A 394 -9.67 -6.85 -12.02
CA ILE A 394 -10.81 -7.57 -11.43
C ILE A 394 -10.52 -9.04 -11.16
N ILE A 395 -9.41 -9.59 -11.65
CA ILE A 395 -9.03 -11.01 -11.47
C ILE A 395 -7.53 -11.14 -11.26
N THR A 396 -7.15 -12.10 -10.44
CA THR A 396 -5.78 -12.64 -10.44
C THR A 396 -5.84 -14.16 -10.42
N HIS A 397 -4.81 -14.79 -11.00
CA HIS A 397 -4.59 -16.23 -10.96
C HIS A 397 -3.14 -16.57 -10.65
N VAL A 398 -2.95 -17.78 -10.12
CA VAL A 398 -1.65 -18.41 -9.95
C VAL A 398 -1.73 -19.78 -10.62
N THR A 399 -0.71 -20.12 -11.37
CA THR A 399 -0.59 -21.45 -12.01
C THR A 399 0.73 -22.10 -11.63
N TYR A 400 0.71 -23.43 -11.54
CA TYR A 400 1.91 -24.24 -11.61
C TYR A 400 2.02 -24.79 -13.02
N GLN A 401 3.04 -24.39 -13.78
CA GLN A 401 3.22 -24.79 -15.17
C GLN A 401 4.57 -25.48 -15.39
N ARG A 402 4.62 -26.38 -16.37
CA ARG A 402 5.88 -26.89 -16.90
C ARG A 402 5.76 -27.08 -18.41
N ASN A 403 6.64 -26.43 -19.17
CA ASN A 403 6.64 -26.46 -20.64
C ASN A 403 5.25 -26.13 -21.23
N GLY A 404 4.60 -25.08 -20.73
CA GLY A 404 3.26 -24.66 -21.14
C GLY A 404 2.09 -25.50 -20.60
N ARG A 405 2.36 -26.63 -19.94
CA ARG A 405 1.32 -27.51 -19.38
C ARG A 405 1.01 -27.14 -17.93
N ILE A 406 -0.27 -26.90 -17.61
CA ILE A 406 -0.74 -26.46 -16.28
C ILE A 406 -0.97 -27.66 -15.35
N TYR A 407 -0.43 -27.69 -14.14
CA TYR A 407 -0.63 -28.76 -13.16
C TYR A 407 -1.38 -28.32 -11.90
N ALA A 408 -1.42 -27.03 -11.62
CA ALA A 408 -2.27 -26.46 -10.58
C ALA A 408 -2.70 -25.07 -11.00
N HIS A 409 -3.88 -24.66 -10.53
CA HIS A 409 -4.44 -23.36 -10.83
C HIS A 409 -5.34 -22.92 -9.66
N MET A 410 -5.18 -21.67 -9.27
CA MET A 410 -6.06 -20.98 -8.35
C MET A 410 -6.29 -19.58 -8.87
N SER A 411 -7.54 -19.12 -8.84
CA SER A 411 -7.88 -17.75 -9.23
C SER A 411 -8.98 -17.19 -8.35
N TRP A 412 -9.00 -15.88 -8.26
CA TRP A 412 -10.00 -15.13 -7.52
C TRP A 412 -10.39 -13.87 -8.29
N VAL A 413 -11.66 -13.51 -8.18
CA VAL A 413 -12.28 -12.38 -8.87
C VAL A 413 -12.84 -11.39 -7.85
N ARG A 414 -12.82 -10.10 -8.16
CA ARG A 414 -13.44 -9.07 -7.32
C ARG A 414 -14.96 -9.23 -7.42
N SER A 415 -15.55 -9.80 -6.38
CA SER A 415 -16.95 -10.23 -6.36
C SER A 415 -17.90 -9.17 -5.82
N TYR A 416 -17.45 -8.33 -4.89
CA TYR A 416 -18.12 -7.14 -4.35
C TYR A 416 -17.05 -6.05 -4.17
N GLU A 417 -17.47 -4.82 -3.86
CA GLU A 417 -16.64 -3.61 -3.78
C GLU A 417 -15.37 -3.86 -2.95
N ARG A 418 -15.51 -4.53 -1.80
CA ARG A 418 -14.40 -4.81 -0.87
C ARG A 418 -14.16 -6.31 -0.65
N THR A 419 -14.61 -7.15 -1.58
CA THR A 419 -14.57 -8.62 -1.41
C THR A 419 -14.13 -9.35 -2.68
N TRP A 420 -13.17 -10.25 -2.50
CA TRP A 420 -12.65 -11.11 -3.54
C TRP A 420 -13.08 -12.56 -3.34
N MET A 421 -13.54 -13.21 -4.41
CA MET A 421 -14.02 -14.59 -4.38
C MET A 421 -13.03 -15.53 -5.06
N VAL A 422 -12.52 -16.52 -4.33
CA VAL A 422 -11.79 -17.65 -4.93
C VAL A 422 -12.78 -18.55 -5.65
N HIS A 423 -12.65 -18.71 -6.96
CA HIS A 423 -13.62 -19.47 -7.77
C HIS A 423 -13.03 -20.72 -8.43
N HIS A 424 -11.71 -20.79 -8.59
CA HIS A 424 -10.99 -21.96 -9.08
C HIS A 424 -9.93 -22.34 -8.07
N LEU A 425 -9.89 -23.63 -7.71
CA LEU A 425 -8.80 -24.24 -6.99
C LEU A 425 -8.74 -25.70 -7.40
N ALA A 426 -7.75 -26.03 -8.22
CA ALA A 426 -7.56 -27.38 -8.72
C ALA A 426 -6.07 -27.69 -8.85
N ALA A 427 -5.75 -28.97 -8.74
CA ALA A 427 -4.42 -29.49 -9.03
C ALA A 427 -4.55 -30.92 -9.56
N ARG A 428 -3.66 -31.29 -10.48
CA ARG A 428 -3.47 -32.68 -10.93
C ARG A 428 -2.12 -33.20 -10.43
N PRO A 429 -1.97 -34.53 -10.24
CA PRO A 429 -0.68 -35.12 -9.90
C PRO A 429 0.39 -34.77 -10.93
N PHE A 430 1.63 -34.56 -10.46
CA PHE A 430 2.79 -34.38 -11.32
C PHE A 430 3.99 -35.11 -10.71
N LYS A 431 4.34 -36.26 -11.29
CA LYS A 431 5.29 -37.23 -10.71
C LYS A 431 4.92 -37.60 -9.26
N ASP A 432 5.88 -38.05 -8.46
CA ASP A 432 5.72 -38.34 -7.02
C ASP A 432 5.69 -37.07 -6.13
N ARG A 433 5.47 -35.88 -6.71
CA ARG A 433 5.49 -34.62 -5.95
C ARG A 433 4.10 -34.27 -5.43
N ARG A 434 4.06 -33.65 -4.25
CA ARG A 434 2.84 -33.09 -3.65
C ARG A 434 2.51 -31.73 -4.23
N THR A 435 2.30 -31.68 -5.54
CA THR A 435 2.13 -30.45 -6.34
C THR A 435 1.08 -29.52 -5.74
N GLY A 436 -0.09 -30.05 -5.33
CA GLY A 436 -1.14 -29.23 -4.72
C GLY A 436 -0.75 -28.55 -3.40
N LEU A 437 0.02 -29.21 -2.52
CA LEU A 437 0.46 -28.61 -1.26
C LEU A 437 1.60 -27.61 -1.45
N GLN A 438 2.52 -27.90 -2.37
CA GLN A 438 3.58 -26.96 -2.74
C GLN A 438 2.99 -25.71 -3.37
N PHE A 439 2.07 -25.88 -4.32
CA PHE A 439 1.32 -24.80 -4.94
C PHE A 439 0.58 -23.95 -3.90
N LEU A 440 -0.20 -24.58 -3.01
CA LEU A 440 -0.92 -23.87 -1.95
C LEU A 440 0.01 -23.04 -1.06
N LYS A 441 1.18 -23.57 -0.70
CA LYS A 441 2.19 -22.83 0.08
C LYS A 441 2.67 -21.56 -0.64
N GLN A 442 2.87 -21.63 -1.96
CA GLN A 442 3.29 -20.46 -2.75
C GLN A 442 2.13 -19.47 -2.91
N THR A 443 0.90 -19.94 -3.11
CA THR A 443 -0.28 -19.07 -3.14
C THR A 443 -0.50 -18.33 -1.82
N MET A 444 -0.19 -18.94 -0.68
CA MET A 444 -0.24 -18.23 0.62
C MET A 444 0.82 -17.14 0.73
N ARG A 445 1.98 -17.29 0.09
CA ARG A 445 3.00 -16.22 0.06
C ARG A 445 2.56 -15.04 -0.80
N TYR A 446 1.92 -15.32 -1.95
CA TYR A 446 1.24 -14.31 -2.75
C TYR A 446 0.16 -13.61 -1.90
N PHE A 447 -0.72 -14.37 -1.26
CA PHE A 447 -1.83 -13.81 -0.49
C PHE A 447 -1.34 -12.95 0.68
N ASP A 448 -0.24 -13.35 1.35
CA ASP A 448 0.30 -12.62 2.51
C ASP A 448 0.62 -11.16 2.21
N GLY A 449 1.10 -10.80 1.01
CA GLY A 449 1.26 -9.39 0.64
C GLY A 449 -0.02 -8.74 0.11
N TYR A 450 -0.88 -9.52 -0.57
CA TYR A 450 -2.04 -9.03 -1.30
C TYR A 450 -3.10 -8.36 -0.41
N TYR A 451 -3.56 -9.05 0.64
CA TYR A 451 -4.68 -8.56 1.46
C TYR A 451 -4.37 -7.30 2.27
N ARG A 452 -3.08 -6.89 2.35
CA ARG A 452 -2.64 -5.75 3.17
C ARG A 452 -2.58 -4.44 2.39
N LEU A 453 -2.67 -4.50 1.07
CA LEU A 453 -2.51 -3.34 0.21
C LEU A 453 -3.84 -2.60 0.09
N PRO A 454 -3.92 -1.32 0.52
CA PRO A 454 -5.15 -0.54 0.39
C PRO A 454 -5.70 -0.50 -1.04
N GLY A 455 -4.84 -0.35 -2.05
CA GLY A 455 -5.18 -0.29 -3.46
C GLY A 455 -5.71 -1.60 -4.06
N VAL A 456 -5.64 -2.72 -3.33
CA VAL A 456 -6.31 -3.97 -3.69
C VAL A 456 -7.78 -3.98 -3.26
N GLY A 457 -8.14 -3.21 -2.24
CA GLY A 457 -9.51 -3.13 -1.72
C GLY A 457 -10.06 -4.47 -1.24
N MET A 458 -9.25 -5.28 -0.55
CA MET A 458 -9.67 -6.58 -0.01
C MET A 458 -9.87 -6.51 1.50
N ASP A 459 -11.11 -6.27 1.92
CA ASP A 459 -11.49 -6.45 3.34
C ASP A 459 -11.93 -7.88 3.62
N TYR A 460 -12.47 -8.56 2.61
CA TYR A 460 -12.95 -9.92 2.74
C TYR A 460 -12.47 -10.81 1.60
N MET A 461 -12.16 -12.06 1.94
CA MET A 461 -11.98 -13.13 0.97
C MET A 461 -13.10 -14.15 1.18
N MET A 462 -13.78 -14.54 0.11
CA MET A 462 -14.84 -15.54 0.18
C MET A 462 -14.67 -16.66 -0.83
N PHE A 463 -15.33 -17.79 -0.61
CA PHE A 463 -15.60 -18.77 -1.65
C PHE A 463 -16.61 -19.81 -1.18
N TYR A 464 -17.10 -20.59 -2.15
CA TYR A 464 -18.08 -21.63 -1.92
C TYR A 464 -17.46 -23.01 -2.04
N PHE A 465 -17.80 -23.91 -1.12
CA PHE A 465 -17.45 -25.32 -1.24
C PHE A 465 -18.55 -26.21 -0.68
N ARG A 466 -18.67 -27.42 -1.23
CA ARG A 466 -19.62 -28.41 -0.70
C ARG A 466 -19.11 -29.01 0.61
N PRO A 467 -19.95 -29.17 1.64
CA PRO A 467 -19.55 -29.76 2.93
C PRO A 467 -18.86 -31.13 2.79
N GLU A 468 -19.27 -31.93 1.81
CA GLU A 468 -18.74 -33.28 1.55
C GLU A 468 -17.34 -33.26 0.92
N ASN A 469 -16.91 -32.10 0.38
CA ASN A 469 -15.57 -31.98 -0.17
C ASN A 469 -14.53 -31.90 0.95
N LYS A 470 -13.85 -33.04 1.18
CA LYS A 470 -12.90 -33.23 2.27
C LYS A 470 -11.74 -32.23 2.28
N PHE A 471 -11.24 -31.82 1.10
CA PHE A 471 -10.09 -30.91 1.02
C PHE A 471 -10.41 -29.50 1.56
N PRO A 472 -11.36 -28.74 0.99
CA PRO A 472 -11.68 -27.41 1.49
C PRO A 472 -12.32 -27.45 2.87
N SER A 473 -13.08 -28.50 3.21
CA SER A 473 -13.61 -28.70 4.56
C SER A 473 -12.48 -28.86 5.60
N TYR A 474 -11.40 -29.58 5.26
CA TYR A 474 -10.25 -29.75 6.15
C TYR A 474 -9.40 -28.49 6.30
N PHE A 475 -9.06 -27.84 5.18
CA PHE A 475 -8.16 -26.69 5.21
C PHE A 475 -8.87 -25.40 5.63
N PHE A 476 -9.92 -25.01 4.90
CA PHE A 476 -10.54 -23.71 5.13
C PHE A 476 -11.66 -23.76 6.15
N GLY A 477 -12.55 -24.76 6.02
CA GLY A 477 -13.54 -25.02 7.07
C GLY A 477 -12.86 -25.37 8.41
N GLY A 478 -11.71 -26.03 8.34
CA GLY A 478 -10.88 -26.31 9.52
C GLY A 478 -10.24 -25.07 10.13
N PHE A 479 -10.00 -24.01 9.37
CA PHE A 479 -9.55 -22.73 9.91
C PHE A 479 -10.68 -22.02 10.65
N ALA A 480 -11.88 -21.92 10.05
CA ALA A 480 -13.04 -21.31 10.70
C ALA A 480 -13.34 -21.98 12.06
N ARG A 481 -13.36 -23.31 12.11
CA ARG A 481 -13.55 -24.08 13.36
C ARG A 481 -12.39 -23.96 14.34
N HIS A 482 -11.16 -23.77 13.85
CA HIS A 482 -9.99 -23.64 14.71
C HIS A 482 -9.92 -22.26 15.38
N PHE A 483 -10.23 -21.22 14.62
CA PHE A 483 -10.23 -19.84 15.11
C PHE A 483 -11.44 -19.57 16.01
N ASN A 484 -12.58 -20.21 15.72
CA ASN A 484 -13.79 -20.22 16.55
C ASN A 484 -14.34 -18.81 16.86
N ASP A 485 -14.27 -17.93 15.86
CA ASP A 485 -14.88 -16.60 15.89
C ASP A 485 -15.48 -16.34 14.49
N PRO A 486 -16.82 -16.32 14.36
CA PRO A 486 -17.49 -16.11 13.09
C PRO A 486 -17.27 -14.69 12.54
N ARG A 487 -16.90 -13.71 13.36
CA ARG A 487 -16.51 -12.35 12.93
C ARG A 487 -15.09 -12.30 12.36
N ALA A 488 -14.27 -13.30 12.63
CA ALA A 488 -12.98 -13.48 11.96
C ALA A 488 -13.12 -14.31 10.69
N CYS A 489 -13.84 -15.43 10.77
CA CYS A 489 -13.98 -16.38 9.69
C CYS A 489 -15.31 -17.15 9.80
N SER A 490 -16.29 -16.81 8.95
CA SER A 490 -17.63 -17.39 8.98
C SER A 490 -17.81 -18.58 8.04
N LEU A 491 -18.76 -19.44 8.37
CA LEU A 491 -19.22 -20.57 7.56
C LEU A 491 -20.75 -20.58 7.54
N ASP A 492 -21.33 -20.10 6.44
CA ASP A 492 -22.78 -20.07 6.24
C ASP A 492 -23.21 -21.19 5.30
N LEU A 493 -24.05 -22.11 5.77
CA LEU A 493 -24.54 -23.23 4.96
C LEU A 493 -25.79 -22.82 4.17
N PHE A 494 -25.64 -22.75 2.84
CA PHE A 494 -26.70 -22.46 1.88
C PHE A 494 -27.23 -23.73 1.24
N SER A 495 -28.54 -23.76 1.01
CA SER A 495 -29.20 -24.70 0.10
C SER A 495 -29.20 -24.15 -1.32
N TYR A 496 -29.02 -25.04 -2.31
CA TYR A 496 -28.93 -24.68 -3.73
C TYR A 496 -30.09 -25.27 -4.53
N LEU A 497 -30.65 -24.46 -5.43
CA LEU A 497 -31.62 -24.84 -6.45
C LEU A 497 -31.21 -24.30 -7.82
N SER A 498 -31.52 -25.05 -8.87
CA SER A 498 -31.47 -24.58 -10.26
C SER A 498 -32.85 -24.09 -10.68
N TYR A 499 -33.03 -22.77 -10.79
CA TYR A 499 -34.34 -22.15 -11.02
C TYR A 499 -34.50 -21.71 -12.49
N PRO A 500 -35.60 -22.06 -13.18
CA PRO A 500 -35.82 -21.69 -14.58
C PRO A 500 -36.12 -20.19 -14.74
N THR A 501 -35.58 -19.55 -15.77
CA THR A 501 -35.84 -18.13 -16.08
C THR A 501 -37.03 -17.92 -17.01
N SER A 502 -37.64 -19.01 -17.49
CA SER A 502 -38.87 -19.02 -18.28
C SER A 502 -40.12 -18.74 -17.46
N ASP A 503 -40.08 -18.99 -16.15
CA ASP A 503 -41.19 -18.75 -15.23
C ASP A 503 -41.28 -17.25 -14.97
N LYS A 504 -42.05 -16.57 -15.82
CA LYS A 504 -42.26 -15.12 -15.76
C LYS A 504 -43.66 -14.81 -15.24
N ASN A 505 -43.78 -13.67 -14.56
CA ASN A 505 -45.03 -12.94 -14.37
C ASN A 505 -46.09 -13.62 -13.47
N GLN A 506 -45.69 -14.32 -12.41
CA GLN A 506 -46.64 -14.62 -11.34
C GLN A 506 -46.88 -13.36 -10.49
N GLN A 507 -48.14 -13.03 -10.25
CA GLN A 507 -48.50 -11.93 -9.35
C GLN A 507 -48.19 -12.33 -7.91
N ILE A 508 -47.57 -11.41 -7.16
CA ILE A 508 -47.34 -11.61 -5.73
C ILE A 508 -48.69 -11.79 -5.02
N PRO A 509 -48.82 -12.79 -4.12
CA PRO A 509 -50.06 -13.03 -3.39
C PRO A 509 -50.52 -11.79 -2.60
N ALA A 510 -51.84 -11.66 -2.40
CA ALA A 510 -52.39 -10.57 -1.61
C ALA A 510 -51.78 -10.54 -0.19
N GLY A 511 -51.43 -9.35 0.28
CA GLY A 511 -50.77 -9.14 1.58
C GLY A 511 -49.24 -9.28 1.55
N TRP A 512 -48.66 -9.66 0.41
CA TRP A 512 -47.22 -9.70 0.20
C TRP A 512 -46.77 -8.57 -0.72
N SER A 513 -45.50 -8.19 -0.60
CA SER A 513 -44.86 -7.17 -1.43
C SER A 513 -43.39 -7.51 -1.65
N LEU A 514 -42.90 -7.24 -2.85
CA LEU A 514 -41.49 -7.30 -3.21
C LEU A 514 -41.08 -5.90 -3.65
N GLU A 515 -40.21 -5.28 -2.86
CA GLU A 515 -39.77 -3.92 -3.07
C GLU A 515 -38.24 -3.82 -3.02
N SER A 516 -37.68 -2.70 -3.48
CA SER A 516 -36.24 -2.44 -3.32
C SER A 516 -35.87 -2.44 -1.84
N PHE A 517 -34.73 -3.04 -1.51
CA PHE A 517 -34.24 -3.07 -0.13
C PHE A 517 -33.95 -1.65 0.37
N MET A 518 -34.53 -1.29 1.52
CA MET A 518 -34.37 0.03 2.11
C MET A 518 -33.47 -0.03 3.36
N PRO A 519 -32.77 1.06 3.73
CA PRO A 519 -31.98 1.11 4.95
C PRO A 519 -32.76 0.72 6.22
N SER A 520 -34.07 0.98 6.28
CA SER A 520 -34.93 0.57 7.39
C SER A 520 -35.05 -0.95 7.58
N ASP A 521 -34.78 -1.73 6.53
CA ASP A 521 -34.88 -3.19 6.56
C ASP A 521 -33.63 -3.84 7.20
N ILE A 522 -32.54 -3.08 7.35
CA ILE A 522 -31.26 -3.61 7.84
C ILE A 522 -31.33 -4.06 9.29
N ASP A 523 -32.05 -3.34 10.15
CA ASP A 523 -32.09 -3.62 11.59
C ASP A 523 -32.75 -4.97 11.91
N GLU A 524 -33.76 -5.36 11.14
CA GLU A 524 -34.40 -6.66 11.26
C GLU A 524 -33.51 -7.78 10.70
N LEU A 525 -32.87 -7.54 9.56
CA LEU A 525 -31.92 -8.47 8.94
C LEU A 525 -30.69 -8.72 9.79
N ASP A 526 -30.09 -7.69 10.37
CA ASP A 526 -28.93 -7.77 11.26
C ASP A 526 -29.28 -8.54 12.52
N ARG A 527 -30.46 -8.27 13.13
CA ARG A 527 -30.92 -9.03 14.29
C ARG A 527 -31.06 -10.52 13.99
N PHE A 528 -31.66 -10.86 12.86
CA PHE A 528 -31.76 -12.26 12.43
C PHE A 528 -30.37 -12.88 12.21
N TYR A 529 -29.56 -12.27 11.34
CA TYR A 529 -28.30 -12.86 10.90
C TYR A 529 -27.27 -12.97 12.04
N ASN A 530 -27.24 -12.01 12.97
CA ASN A 530 -26.35 -12.09 14.14
C ASN A 530 -26.72 -13.22 15.10
N ASN A 531 -28.00 -13.58 15.22
CA ASN A 531 -28.44 -14.68 16.08
C ASN A 531 -28.30 -16.06 15.42
N VAL A 532 -28.38 -16.15 14.09
CA VAL A 532 -28.31 -17.44 13.37
C VAL A 532 -26.89 -17.76 12.88
N SER A 533 -26.17 -16.77 12.36
CA SER A 533 -24.79 -16.91 11.86
C SER A 533 -23.77 -16.25 12.78
N GLY A 534 -23.99 -14.97 13.11
CA GLY A 534 -22.96 -14.09 13.67
C GLY A 534 -21.79 -13.84 12.70
N GLY A 535 -21.95 -14.20 11.42
CA GLY A 535 -20.89 -14.22 10.41
C GLY A 535 -20.65 -12.88 9.73
N LEU A 536 -20.08 -12.95 8.52
CA LEU A 536 -19.55 -11.80 7.78
C LEU A 536 -20.33 -11.45 6.49
N LEU A 537 -21.40 -12.18 6.16
CA LEU A 537 -22.10 -12.01 4.88
C LEU A 537 -22.70 -10.62 4.70
N LEU A 538 -23.32 -10.06 5.74
CA LEU A 538 -23.92 -8.74 5.65
C LEU A 538 -22.86 -7.64 5.49
N ASP A 539 -21.67 -7.81 6.09
CA ASP A 539 -20.54 -6.90 5.88
C ASP A 539 -20.03 -6.95 4.44
N VAL A 540 -19.98 -8.15 3.83
CA VAL A 540 -19.60 -8.34 2.42
C VAL A 540 -20.60 -7.68 1.48
N LEU A 541 -21.91 -7.85 1.74
CA LEU A 541 -22.98 -7.34 0.87
C LEU A 541 -23.17 -5.82 0.99
N ARG A 542 -22.81 -5.24 2.14
CA ARG A 542 -22.95 -3.80 2.44
C ARG A 542 -24.35 -3.25 2.17
N LEU A 543 -25.38 -4.03 2.48
CA LEU A 543 -26.77 -3.67 2.21
C LEU A 543 -27.13 -2.35 2.91
N GLY A 544 -27.80 -1.44 2.20
CA GLY A 544 -28.27 -0.16 2.75
C GLY A 544 -27.18 0.88 3.04
N LYS A 545 -25.91 0.63 2.68
CA LYS A 545 -24.83 1.61 2.82
C LYS A 545 -24.75 2.52 1.59
N GLU A 546 -24.43 3.79 1.82
CA GLU A 546 -24.18 4.76 0.74
C GLU A 546 -23.01 4.31 -0.15
N GLN A 547 -23.08 4.68 -1.43
CA GLN A 547 -21.95 4.52 -2.35
C GLN A 547 -20.76 5.32 -1.83
N GLU A 548 -19.58 4.70 -1.85
CA GLU A 548 -18.34 5.42 -1.57
C GLU A 548 -18.01 6.37 -2.73
N ASP A 549 -17.23 7.42 -2.49
CA ASP A 549 -16.64 8.31 -3.52
C ASP A 549 -15.56 7.60 -4.37
N VAL A 550 -15.72 6.30 -4.60
CA VAL A 550 -14.81 5.42 -5.34
C VAL A 550 -15.60 4.77 -6.47
N GLU A 551 -14.92 4.46 -7.56
CA GLU A 551 -15.51 3.73 -8.69
C GLU A 551 -16.32 2.51 -8.23
N SER A 552 -17.56 2.40 -8.72
CA SER A 552 -18.45 1.30 -8.41
C SER A 552 -17.98 -0.01 -9.07
N LEU A 553 -18.40 -1.15 -8.50
CA LEU A 553 -18.09 -2.47 -9.06
C LEU A 553 -18.56 -2.62 -10.53
N SER A 554 -19.70 -2.02 -10.86
CA SER A 554 -20.26 -2.07 -12.22
C SER A 554 -19.43 -1.26 -13.21
N GLU A 555 -18.97 -0.07 -12.84
CA GLU A 555 -18.10 0.78 -13.68
C GLU A 555 -16.75 0.09 -13.92
N LEU A 556 -16.16 -0.48 -12.86
CA LEU A 556 -14.92 -1.23 -12.92
C LEU A 556 -14.98 -2.38 -13.94
N TYR A 557 -16.03 -3.20 -13.90
CA TYR A 557 -16.21 -4.29 -14.86
C TYR A 557 -16.52 -3.79 -16.27
N ALA A 558 -17.32 -2.72 -16.40
CA ALA A 558 -17.69 -2.13 -17.69
C ALA A 558 -16.46 -1.62 -18.46
N ARG A 559 -15.45 -1.06 -17.77
CA ARG A 559 -14.16 -0.66 -18.39
C ARG A 559 -13.44 -1.82 -19.09
N HIS A 560 -13.68 -3.05 -18.66
CA HIS A 560 -13.11 -4.26 -19.25
C HIS A 560 -14.09 -5.00 -20.17
N GLY A 561 -15.20 -4.34 -20.54
CA GLY A 561 -16.22 -4.93 -21.42
C GLY A 561 -16.88 -6.16 -20.82
N LEU A 562 -17.02 -6.19 -19.49
CA LEU A 562 -17.68 -7.24 -18.70
C LEU A 562 -18.79 -6.62 -17.83
N LYS A 563 -19.69 -7.45 -17.35
CA LYS A 563 -20.80 -7.10 -16.48
C LYS A 563 -20.57 -7.68 -15.08
N ARG A 564 -20.74 -6.84 -14.07
CA ARG A 564 -20.93 -7.25 -12.67
C ARG A 564 -21.75 -6.20 -11.94
N SER A 565 -22.95 -6.56 -11.52
CA SER A 565 -23.82 -5.69 -10.73
C SER A 565 -24.65 -6.52 -9.76
N TYR A 566 -25.16 -5.91 -8.71
CA TYR A 566 -26.12 -6.57 -7.83
C TYR A 566 -27.14 -5.58 -7.31
N GLN A 567 -28.34 -6.09 -7.03
CA GLN A 567 -29.45 -5.34 -6.45
C GLN A 567 -30.10 -6.19 -5.37
N SER A 568 -30.67 -5.52 -4.36
CA SER A 568 -31.27 -6.17 -3.22
C SER A 568 -32.73 -5.78 -3.11
N PHE A 569 -33.57 -6.76 -2.77
CA PHE A 569 -35.01 -6.63 -2.65
C PHE A 569 -35.48 -7.21 -1.32
N SER A 570 -36.49 -6.58 -0.74
CA SER A 570 -37.16 -7.01 0.48
C SER A 570 -38.48 -7.68 0.13
N LEU A 571 -38.66 -8.93 0.57
CA LEU A 571 -39.93 -9.63 0.52
C LEU A 571 -40.62 -9.46 1.87
N LYS A 572 -41.77 -8.79 1.86
CA LYS A 572 -42.51 -8.45 3.07
C LYS A 572 -43.92 -9.01 3.05
N GLU A 573 -44.39 -9.42 4.22
CA GLU A 573 -45.80 -9.76 4.48
C GLU A 573 -46.39 -8.68 5.40
N LYS A 574 -47.40 -7.95 4.92
CA LYS A 574 -48.05 -6.85 5.67
C LYS A 574 -47.04 -5.86 6.28
N GLY A 575 -45.95 -5.59 5.55
CA GLY A 575 -44.88 -4.68 5.98
C GLY A 575 -43.75 -5.29 6.82
N MET A 576 -43.86 -6.55 7.27
CA MET A 576 -42.81 -7.23 8.04
C MET A 576 -41.82 -7.96 7.12
N LEU A 577 -40.52 -7.86 7.37
CA LEU A 577 -39.49 -8.49 6.53
C LEU A 577 -39.47 -10.01 6.70
N LYS A 578 -39.65 -10.74 5.60
CA LYS A 578 -39.64 -12.21 5.60
C LYS A 578 -38.40 -12.79 4.94
N ALA A 579 -37.92 -12.13 3.88
CA ALA A 579 -36.67 -12.49 3.22
C ALA A 579 -36.04 -11.30 2.49
N VAL A 580 -34.74 -11.40 2.27
CA VAL A 580 -33.97 -10.48 1.42
C VAL A 580 -33.40 -11.24 0.25
N LEU A 581 -33.66 -10.76 -0.96
CA LEU A 581 -33.22 -11.35 -2.22
C LEU A 581 -32.14 -10.46 -2.84
N ILE A 582 -30.92 -10.99 -2.98
CA ILE A 582 -29.78 -10.35 -3.62
C ILE A 582 -29.63 -10.91 -5.03
N VAL A 583 -30.06 -10.14 -6.01
CA VAL A 583 -29.95 -10.45 -7.44
C VAL A 583 -28.54 -10.08 -7.90
N ASN A 584 -27.70 -11.08 -8.14
CA ASN A 584 -26.34 -10.89 -8.67
C ASN A 584 -26.37 -11.11 -10.17
N GLN A 585 -25.83 -10.18 -10.96
CA GLN A 585 -25.69 -10.31 -12.40
C GLN A 585 -24.22 -10.24 -12.79
N SER A 586 -23.80 -11.12 -13.68
CA SER A 586 -22.51 -11.04 -14.35
C SER A 586 -22.53 -11.67 -15.73
N ASP A 587 -21.44 -11.58 -16.49
CA ASP A 587 -21.29 -12.43 -17.68
C ASP A 587 -21.35 -13.91 -17.28
N PRO A 588 -22.00 -14.76 -18.11
CA PRO A 588 -22.01 -16.20 -17.91
C PRO A 588 -20.59 -16.75 -17.79
N GLY A 589 -20.36 -17.55 -16.75
CA GLY A 589 -19.08 -18.20 -16.53
C GLY A 589 -18.01 -17.33 -15.86
N LEU A 590 -18.32 -16.09 -15.43
CA LEU A 590 -17.42 -15.36 -14.52
C LEU A 590 -17.03 -16.23 -13.30
N SER A 591 -17.95 -17.09 -12.85
CA SER A 591 -17.68 -18.23 -11.99
C SER A 591 -18.35 -19.46 -12.58
N LEU A 592 -17.68 -20.61 -12.64
CA LEU A 592 -18.29 -21.82 -13.23
C LEU A 592 -19.40 -22.46 -12.38
N SER A 593 -19.66 -21.95 -11.17
CA SER A 593 -20.86 -22.28 -10.40
C SER A 593 -21.97 -21.23 -10.57
N ASP A 594 -21.68 -20.15 -11.29
CA ASP A 594 -22.52 -18.99 -11.60
C ASP A 594 -23.13 -18.28 -10.37
N PHE A 595 -22.54 -18.43 -9.17
CA PHE A 595 -23.03 -17.79 -7.94
C PHE A 595 -22.94 -16.25 -7.93
N LEU A 596 -22.29 -15.65 -8.92
CA LEU A 596 -22.29 -14.20 -9.18
C LEU A 596 -23.27 -13.77 -10.29
N ASN A 597 -24.01 -14.74 -10.85
CA ASN A 597 -25.03 -14.58 -11.87
C ASN A 597 -26.27 -15.41 -11.48
N GLY A 598 -26.94 -15.00 -10.40
CA GLY A 598 -28.07 -15.69 -9.81
C GLY A 598 -28.59 -14.97 -8.57
N ILE A 599 -29.50 -15.61 -7.82
CA ILE A 599 -30.17 -14.99 -6.67
C ILE A 599 -29.69 -15.64 -5.38
N LYS A 600 -29.21 -14.82 -4.44
CA LYS A 600 -28.88 -15.23 -3.08
C LYS A 600 -29.98 -14.72 -2.15
N ILE A 601 -30.53 -15.59 -1.31
CA ILE A 601 -31.70 -15.31 -0.49
C ILE A 601 -31.35 -15.56 0.97
N ILE A 602 -31.66 -14.58 1.81
CA ILE A 602 -31.62 -14.70 3.27
C ILE A 602 -33.07 -14.71 3.74
N VAL A 603 -33.53 -15.84 4.29
CA VAL A 603 -34.87 -15.98 4.84
C VAL A 603 -34.82 -15.68 6.32
N ASN A 604 -35.40 -14.55 6.70
CA ASN A 604 -35.43 -14.05 8.08
C ASN A 604 -36.47 -14.79 8.94
N ASP A 605 -37.58 -15.22 8.31
CA ASP A 605 -38.67 -15.92 8.97
C ASP A 605 -38.96 -17.23 8.23
N THR A 606 -38.28 -18.30 8.65
CA THR A 606 -38.42 -19.62 8.00
C THR A 606 -39.78 -20.26 8.20
N ALA A 607 -40.51 -19.91 9.27
CA ALA A 607 -41.81 -20.48 9.60
C ALA A 607 -42.96 -19.72 8.92
N GLY A 608 -42.83 -18.40 8.78
CA GLY A 608 -43.84 -17.53 8.18
C GLY A 608 -43.69 -17.29 6.68
N LEU A 609 -42.76 -17.95 5.99
CA LEU A 609 -42.55 -17.79 4.54
C LEU A 609 -42.77 -19.11 3.77
N PRO A 610 -43.96 -19.33 3.18
CA PRO A 610 -44.22 -20.46 2.31
C PRO A 610 -43.34 -20.45 1.05
N TRP A 611 -42.97 -21.65 0.56
CA TRP A 611 -42.16 -21.80 -0.64
C TRP A 611 -42.84 -21.19 -1.88
N GLU A 612 -44.15 -21.35 -2.02
CA GLU A 612 -44.91 -20.85 -3.16
C GLU A 612 -44.76 -19.33 -3.29
N THR A 613 -44.83 -18.61 -2.18
CA THR A 613 -44.63 -17.16 -2.13
C THR A 613 -43.20 -16.78 -2.48
N LEU A 614 -42.20 -17.48 -1.92
CA LEU A 614 -40.80 -17.19 -2.24
C LEU A 614 -40.50 -17.48 -3.72
N SER A 615 -41.06 -18.56 -4.28
CA SER A 615 -40.94 -18.91 -5.68
C SER A 615 -41.55 -17.84 -6.59
N VAL A 616 -42.73 -17.31 -6.25
CA VAL A 616 -43.33 -16.17 -6.96
C VAL A 616 -42.39 -14.96 -6.92
N ALA A 617 -41.81 -14.61 -5.77
CA ALA A 617 -40.87 -13.50 -5.65
C ALA A 617 -39.61 -13.72 -6.51
N ILE A 618 -39.06 -14.93 -6.55
CA ILE A 618 -37.95 -15.30 -7.43
C ILE A 618 -38.34 -15.08 -8.90
N SER A 619 -39.52 -15.55 -9.33
CA SER A 619 -40.02 -15.45 -10.71
C SER A 619 -40.16 -14.00 -11.21
N GLN A 620 -40.36 -13.03 -10.32
CA GLN A 620 -40.41 -11.61 -10.69
C GLN A 620 -39.02 -11.03 -10.98
N LEU A 621 -37.96 -11.62 -10.44
CA LEU A 621 -36.58 -11.13 -10.56
C LEU A 621 -35.78 -11.85 -11.64
N VAL A 622 -36.24 -13.01 -12.15
CA VAL A 622 -35.49 -13.79 -13.15
C VAL A 622 -35.43 -13.14 -14.54
N GLY A 623 -36.29 -12.16 -14.83
CA GLY A 623 -36.37 -11.52 -16.15
C GLY A 623 -35.11 -10.77 -16.60
N CYS A 624 -34.20 -10.47 -15.67
CA CYS A 624 -32.96 -9.76 -15.95
C CYS A 624 -31.78 -10.66 -16.37
N PHE A 625 -31.99 -11.98 -16.41
CA PHE A 625 -30.98 -12.97 -16.78
C PHE A 625 -31.16 -13.45 -18.23
N THR A 626 -30.05 -13.74 -18.90
CA THR A 626 -30.02 -14.20 -20.30
C THR A 626 -29.78 -15.70 -20.45
N ILE A 627 -29.75 -16.43 -19.33
CA ILE A 627 -29.54 -17.89 -19.28
C ILE A 627 -30.85 -18.58 -18.87
N ASP A 628 -31.05 -19.83 -19.25
CA ASP A 628 -32.32 -20.58 -19.11
C ASP A 628 -32.59 -21.00 -17.67
N LYS A 629 -31.52 -21.18 -16.88
CA LYS A 629 -31.57 -21.54 -15.47
C LYS A 629 -30.51 -20.78 -14.69
N ILE A 630 -30.88 -20.23 -13.55
CA ILE A 630 -29.98 -19.53 -12.65
C ILE A 630 -29.78 -20.32 -11.35
N PRO A 631 -28.62 -20.18 -10.69
CA PRO A 631 -28.46 -20.69 -9.34
C PRO A 631 -29.21 -19.82 -8.34
N VAL A 632 -30.01 -20.46 -7.49
CA VAL A 632 -30.64 -19.83 -6.32
C VAL A 632 -30.02 -20.43 -5.06
N LEU A 633 -29.41 -19.57 -4.24
CA LEU A 633 -28.79 -19.93 -2.96
C LEU A 633 -29.66 -19.42 -1.82
N ILE A 634 -30.12 -20.30 -0.93
CA ILE A 634 -31.03 -19.95 0.16
C ILE A 634 -30.36 -20.23 1.50
N TYR A 635 -30.35 -19.22 2.37
CA TYR A 635 -29.90 -19.29 3.75
C TYR A 635 -31.07 -18.98 4.69
N PRO A 636 -31.23 -19.68 5.82
CA PRO A 636 -30.43 -20.84 6.24
C PRO A 636 -30.77 -22.08 5.40
N SER A 637 -29.83 -23.01 5.29
CA SER A 637 -30.04 -24.26 4.51
C SER A 637 -31.26 -25.08 4.94
N SER A 638 -31.68 -24.98 6.20
CA SER A 638 -32.86 -25.68 6.75
C SER A 638 -34.20 -25.25 6.15
N TYR A 639 -34.27 -24.08 5.49
CA TYR A 639 -35.52 -23.52 4.99
C TYR A 639 -36.24 -24.44 3.99
N LEU A 640 -35.51 -25.01 3.02
CA LEU A 640 -36.12 -25.86 1.99
C LEU A 640 -36.67 -27.16 2.57
N GLU A 641 -35.92 -27.79 3.47
CA GLU A 641 -36.35 -29.01 4.15
C GLU A 641 -37.61 -28.76 4.99
N ALA A 642 -37.64 -27.65 5.74
CA ALA A 642 -38.80 -27.25 6.53
C ALA A 642 -40.06 -27.00 5.70
N ASN A 643 -39.91 -26.63 4.42
CA ASN A 643 -41.01 -26.39 3.48
C ASN A 643 -41.25 -27.57 2.51
N GLY A 644 -40.64 -28.75 2.75
CA GLY A 644 -40.83 -29.94 1.91
C GLY A 644 -40.29 -29.81 0.48
N VAL A 645 -39.38 -28.86 0.23
CA VAL A 645 -38.79 -28.60 -1.09
C VAL A 645 -37.49 -29.40 -1.23
N PRO A 646 -37.34 -30.22 -2.30
CA PRO A 646 -36.10 -30.97 -2.52
C PRO A 646 -34.89 -30.05 -2.71
N CYS A 647 -33.91 -30.12 -1.81
CA CYS A 647 -32.62 -29.46 -1.99
C CYS A 647 -31.72 -30.28 -2.92
N GLU A 648 -31.18 -29.67 -3.97
CA GLU A 648 -30.26 -30.40 -4.87
C GLU A 648 -28.90 -30.63 -4.21
N LYS A 649 -28.34 -29.59 -3.58
CA LYS A 649 -26.97 -29.53 -3.03
C LYS A 649 -26.90 -28.52 -1.91
N ASN A 650 -25.94 -28.71 -0.99
CA ASN A 650 -25.56 -27.70 -0.01
C ASN A 650 -24.18 -27.11 -0.30
N TYR A 651 -24.00 -25.84 0.00
CA TYR A 651 -22.74 -25.12 -0.14
C TYR A 651 -22.44 -24.30 1.11
N ASN A 652 -21.26 -24.50 1.69
CA ASN A 652 -20.71 -23.57 2.65
C ASN A 652 -20.22 -22.33 1.89
N LEU A 653 -20.71 -21.17 2.28
CA LEU A 653 -20.06 -19.89 2.03
C LEU A 653 -19.07 -19.65 3.16
N TRP A 654 -17.79 -19.66 2.81
CA TRP A 654 -16.70 -19.33 3.72
C TRP A 654 -16.29 -17.89 3.46
N ILE A 655 -16.17 -17.08 4.52
CA ILE A 655 -15.74 -15.69 4.43
C ILE A 655 -14.68 -15.46 5.50
N LEU A 656 -13.54 -14.89 5.10
CA LEU A 656 -12.46 -14.45 5.97
C LEU A 656 -12.39 -12.93 5.95
N SER A 657 -12.35 -12.31 7.14
CA SER A 657 -11.92 -10.93 7.29
C SER A 657 -10.41 -10.82 7.08
N ALA A 658 -9.98 -9.93 6.18
CA ALA A 658 -8.58 -9.68 5.85
C ALA A 658 -7.76 -9.21 7.05
N HIS A 659 -8.42 -8.66 8.09
CA HIS A 659 -7.79 -8.37 9.38
C HIS A 659 -7.09 -9.60 9.97
N TYR A 660 -7.66 -10.79 9.78
CA TYR A 660 -7.12 -12.08 10.24
C TYR A 660 -6.37 -12.85 9.14
N GLY A 661 -6.01 -12.17 8.04
CA GLY A 661 -5.30 -12.75 6.91
C GLY A 661 -3.95 -13.35 7.29
N ARG A 662 -3.27 -12.79 8.30
CA ARG A 662 -2.01 -13.31 8.83
C ARG A 662 -2.21 -14.67 9.48
N GLU A 663 -3.14 -14.77 10.43
CA GLU A 663 -3.46 -15.98 11.19
C GLU A 663 -3.88 -17.10 10.24
N PHE A 664 -4.67 -16.75 9.23
CA PHE A 664 -5.03 -17.66 8.14
C PHE A 664 -3.81 -18.16 7.36
N CYS A 665 -2.92 -17.26 6.90
CA CYS A 665 -1.70 -17.64 6.20
C CYS A 665 -0.82 -18.56 7.04
N GLU A 666 -0.61 -18.23 8.32
CA GLU A 666 0.22 -19.01 9.24
C GLU A 666 -0.37 -20.40 9.48
N TYR A 667 -1.70 -20.49 9.66
CA TYR A 667 -2.43 -21.75 9.76
C TYR A 667 -2.24 -22.61 8.50
N MET A 668 -2.48 -22.04 7.33
CA MET A 668 -2.40 -22.75 6.05
C MET A 668 -0.97 -23.25 5.77
N ILE A 669 0.04 -22.40 5.96
CA ILE A 669 1.45 -22.79 5.82
C ILE A 669 1.81 -23.88 6.85
N GLY A 670 1.33 -23.78 8.09
CA GLY A 670 1.52 -24.81 9.11
C GLY A 670 0.94 -26.16 8.68
N LYS A 671 -0.28 -26.18 8.13
CA LYS A 671 -0.95 -27.39 7.65
C LYS A 671 -0.24 -28.03 6.46
N THR A 672 0.36 -27.26 5.56
CA THR A 672 1.13 -27.82 4.42
C THR A 672 2.40 -28.58 4.86
N LYS A 673 2.93 -28.29 6.07
CA LYS A 673 4.14 -28.94 6.61
C LYS A 673 3.87 -30.27 7.33
N MET A 674 2.63 -30.62 7.63
CA MET A 674 2.33 -31.85 8.39
C MET A 674 2.68 -33.11 7.60
N ARG A 675 3.44 -34.03 8.22
CA ARG A 675 3.86 -35.31 7.61
C ARG A 675 2.65 -36.24 7.38
N LEU A 676 2.68 -36.98 6.27
CA LEU A 676 1.59 -37.86 5.79
C LEU A 676 1.09 -38.85 6.86
N LYS A 677 1.97 -39.38 7.72
CA LYS A 677 1.59 -40.29 8.82
C LYS A 677 0.59 -39.67 9.81
N LEU A 678 0.65 -38.35 10.04
CA LEU A 678 -0.30 -37.62 10.88
C LEU A 678 -1.59 -37.31 10.12
N LEU A 679 -1.51 -36.95 8.83
CA LEU A 679 -2.71 -36.69 8.02
C LEU A 679 -3.55 -37.97 7.82
N ILE A 680 -2.87 -39.10 7.55
CA ILE A 680 -3.46 -40.44 7.50
C ILE A 680 -4.04 -40.82 8.87
N ARG A 681 -3.31 -40.69 9.98
CA ARG A 681 -3.87 -40.96 11.33
C ARG A 681 -5.06 -40.07 11.70
N THR A 682 -5.07 -38.82 11.24
CA THR A 682 -6.20 -37.90 11.50
C THR A 682 -7.41 -38.27 10.65
N LEU A 683 -7.21 -38.66 9.39
CA LEU A 683 -8.27 -39.17 8.51
C LEU A 683 -8.77 -40.56 8.95
N PHE A 684 -7.89 -41.43 9.46
CA PHE A 684 -8.24 -42.76 10.02
C PHE A 684 -8.96 -42.66 11.37
N ARG A 685 -8.60 -41.71 12.25
CA ARG A 685 -9.34 -41.46 13.51
C ARG A 685 -10.76 -40.96 13.26
N ILE A 686 -11.01 -40.28 12.14
CA ILE A 686 -12.37 -39.89 11.71
C ILE A 686 -13.12 -41.11 11.14
N TYR A 687 -12.43 -42.08 10.55
CA TYR A 687 -13.03 -43.31 10.01
C TYR A 687 -13.41 -44.37 11.07
N LEU A 688 -12.84 -44.29 12.28
CA LEU A 688 -13.12 -45.22 13.39
C LEU A 688 -14.17 -44.71 14.40
N LYS A 689 -14.85 -43.58 14.10
CA LYS A 689 -16.03 -43.09 14.85
C LYS A 689 -17.29 -43.15 13.99
N LYS A 690 -17.47 -44.23 13.24
CA LYS A 690 -18.77 -44.69 12.75
C LYS A 690 -19.03 -46.07 13.33
#